data_AF-A0A813ZFC8-F1
#
_entry.id   AF-A0A813ZFC8-F1
#
_cell.length_a   1.000
_cell.length_b   1.000
_cell.length_c   1.000
_cell.angle_alpha   90.00
_cell.angle_beta   90.00
_cell.angle_gamma   90.00
#
_symmetry.space_group_name_H-M   'P 1'
#
loop_
_entity.id
_entity.type
_entity.pdbx_description
1 polymer ?
#
loop_
_entity_poly.entity_id
_entity_poly.type
_entity_poly.pdbx_seq_one_letter_code
_entity_poly.pdbx_strand_id
1 'polypeptide(L)'
;MFLRRRIGSLTFCQMRRIYNRYCSTTASDVVNTTKVARTNSLGIQMLSQKLYDQLFPNQEQPIDNEMSTVRSIDNVREHLKKFGLGNDNNETLDDTEFNLPSLEGKNLDEHFRNIADKQCQPYKDLIKTLTLPKILPQQPKQWSYIGGWTKYLEDGKTEQCTFPDAHVMVFDVETLVCYGNFPVMAVALSPTHWYSWCSSRLINEEFRLKHDVELDDLIPLEPENNIDQVKLVIGHHVAFDRTFIKQQYQLMGSAMRFLDTMSLHIMCSGFTHTQRSQYQAFEKLSSLIDNDHDGDIDREQQLLDIMLQVSKEKQMKYRNKIEKEPNLQWKSESGLNNLVAVHKLYCKPEKPLNKDMQKIFIEGTIDDVRENFQKLMTYCGNDVKATCEVIKILYPMFVERFDHPVTLSGMLEMSTMFLPINQNWNHFIREADVTFENIESDMQHILMQIANETCKYAMKDAYRSDPWLWDLDWSTQNIRFSKSKTKKKTKSSSNSDAQISTSLGHEQSIFKGAENCWPTKITNNSDDSEIRISANVQRILDTHLTLLKIQPHMPGYPAWYRDLCAKMPKVSDLNQNDVEIDENVWQPGPQSISTKLRVVPKLLKLTWQGYPVHYNSKHGWGYLVPGKNEFNQEANIEKEKFIEEKEQSSTSTCQFPYKAFEEICKVTVPVITNEEVTQESKLIDMQISNLIEQICPTHQGNGPYDDVNIPGCWFFKIPHKDGNEKNVGNPLARSFGSKIADGTLQSYQSTAAAVLLQWSKMLSYWQNNEKRIKSQMPIWIKENDLPDHVAKLTKSDNQIGIILPRVVVAGTVTRRAVEPTWLTASNAQTDRIGSELKAMVQAPPGYCFVGADVDSQELWIASILADAQYAGMHGSTAFGWMNLQGKKKDGTDLHSKVANLVFNYGRIYGAGRRFAEKLLMQFNHSLSSKDAKEKARIMYENTKGIKDQTTGLWENGSESEMFNKLEQIAKLEKPVTPVLGCQISRALEPRTVSEEYMTSRINWVVQSSAVDYLHLMLVCMKWLTDKYRACLALQIANLFTRAMFAYKLNMNDLPASVAFFSSVDIDQCLRKEPLMDCKTPSNPLGLQASYGIPPGQALTIGDVLEHTNGSLEESQEDISIESKQEKTAVEI
;
A
#
# COMPACT_ATOMS: atom_id res chain seq x y z
N MET A 1 -38.20 25.70 60.03
CA MET A 1 -38.55 26.17 61.39
C MET A 1 -38.13 25.19 62.51
N PHE A 2 -37.26 24.20 62.26
CA PHE A 2 -36.74 23.26 63.27
C PHE A 2 -35.24 23.48 63.61
N LEU A 3 -34.70 24.65 63.27
CA LEU A 3 -33.30 25.07 63.51
C LEU A 3 -33.19 26.39 64.27
N ARG A 4 -34.24 26.77 65.03
CA ARG A 4 -34.26 27.93 65.92
C ARG A 4 -34.65 27.49 67.33
N ARG A 5 -33.76 26.78 68.05
CA ARG A 5 -33.76 26.71 69.54
C ARG A 5 -32.68 25.80 70.14
N ARG A 6 -31.44 25.83 69.63
CA ARG A 6 -30.32 25.22 70.37
C ARG A 6 -28.95 25.84 70.12
N ILE A 7 -28.87 27.17 70.11
CA ILE A 7 -27.59 27.88 70.27
C ILE A 7 -27.84 29.00 71.29
N GLY A 8 -27.76 28.61 72.55
CA GLY A 8 -27.87 29.48 73.72
C GLY A 8 -26.96 28.97 74.82
N SER A 9 -25.66 28.86 74.51
CA SER A 9 -24.53 28.83 75.45
C SER A 9 -23.26 28.37 74.71
N LEU A 10 -22.61 29.29 74.01
CA LEU A 10 -21.17 29.14 73.74
C LEU A 10 -20.47 30.34 74.35
N THR A 11 -19.54 30.06 75.26
CA THR A 11 -18.79 31.06 76.04
C THR A 11 -17.72 31.75 75.18
N PHE A 12 -17.18 32.88 75.65
CA PHE A 12 -16.15 33.67 74.95
C PHE A 12 -14.94 32.83 74.49
N CYS A 13 -14.61 31.73 75.19
CA CYS A 13 -13.58 30.77 74.77
C CYS A 13 -13.94 29.95 73.51
N GLN A 14 -15.23 29.71 73.25
CA GLN A 14 -15.69 29.00 72.05
C GLN A 14 -15.77 29.92 70.83
N MET A 15 -16.11 31.20 71.02
CA MET A 15 -15.96 32.24 69.98
C MET A 15 -14.48 32.44 69.60
N ARG A 16 -13.55 32.44 70.56
CA ARG A 16 -12.10 32.55 70.29
C ARG A 16 -11.52 31.34 69.54
N ARG A 17 -12.06 30.13 69.77
CA ARG A 17 -11.68 28.93 68.99
C ARG A 17 -12.23 28.93 67.57
N ILE A 18 -13.42 29.48 67.33
CA ILE A 18 -13.96 29.62 65.97
C ILE A 18 -13.25 30.75 65.21
N TYR A 19 -12.98 31.88 65.87
CA TYR A 19 -12.21 32.98 65.27
C TYR A 19 -10.76 32.58 64.95
N ASN A 20 -10.07 31.86 65.84
CA ASN A 20 -8.72 31.34 65.54
C ASN A 20 -8.70 30.22 64.49
N ARG A 21 -9.83 29.58 64.18
CA ARG A 21 -9.94 28.57 63.12
C ARG A 21 -10.36 29.18 61.77
N TYR A 22 -10.94 30.38 61.76
CA TYR A 22 -11.29 31.15 60.56
C TYR A 22 -10.23 32.18 60.16
N CYS A 23 -9.39 32.65 61.09
CA CYS A 23 -8.28 33.56 60.81
C CYS A 23 -6.91 32.85 60.62
N SER A 24 -6.88 31.52 60.52
CA SER A 24 -5.69 30.76 60.07
C SER A 24 -5.75 30.37 58.59
N THR A 25 -6.62 31.01 57.80
CA THR A 25 -6.85 30.72 56.37
C THR A 25 -6.62 31.93 55.46
N THR A 26 -5.86 32.93 55.89
CA THR A 26 -5.36 33.98 54.99
C THR A 26 -3.96 34.40 55.40
N ALA A 27 -3.04 34.36 54.41
CA ALA A 27 -1.67 34.84 54.47
C ALA A 27 -0.71 34.13 55.45
N SER A 28 -0.46 32.84 55.22
CA SER A 28 0.92 32.36 55.32
C SER A 28 1.54 32.56 53.93
N ASP A 29 2.58 33.39 53.86
CA ASP A 29 3.40 33.59 52.68
C ASP A 29 3.66 32.25 51.98
N VAL A 30 2.94 32.01 50.89
CA VAL A 30 3.39 31.10 49.86
C VAL A 30 4.61 31.81 49.33
N VAL A 31 5.77 31.48 49.90
CA VAL A 31 6.99 31.51 49.13
C VAL A 31 6.66 30.62 47.93
N ASN A 32 6.29 31.26 46.82
CA ASN A 32 6.34 30.66 45.51
C ASN A 32 7.82 30.32 45.30
N THR A 33 8.28 29.22 45.88
CA THR A 33 9.32 28.42 45.28
C THR A 33 8.68 27.90 44.00
N THR A 34 8.71 28.73 42.95
CA THR A 34 8.58 28.24 41.58
C THR A 34 9.53 27.06 41.48
N LYS A 35 9.00 25.82 41.46
CA LYS A 35 9.81 24.64 41.16
C LYS A 35 10.42 24.94 39.79
N VAL A 36 11.73 25.20 39.78
CA VAL A 36 12.45 25.48 38.54
C VAL A 36 12.54 24.15 37.80
N ALA A 37 11.92 24.08 36.62
CA ALA A 37 11.98 22.89 35.79
C ALA A 37 13.45 22.54 35.49
N ARG A 38 13.80 21.25 35.59
CA ARG A 38 15.18 20.79 35.37
C ARG A 38 15.55 20.95 33.91
N THR A 39 16.65 21.64 33.61
CA THR A 39 17.12 21.84 32.23
C THR A 39 18.55 21.36 32.04
N ASN A 40 18.90 20.94 30.82
CA ASN A 40 20.30 20.68 30.45
C ASN A 40 21.07 21.98 30.18
N SER A 41 22.36 21.89 29.85
CA SER A 41 23.23 23.05 29.56
C SER A 41 22.84 23.89 28.32
N LEU A 42 21.88 23.40 27.52
CA LEU A 42 21.30 24.06 26.35
C LEU A 42 19.91 24.65 26.64
N GLY A 43 19.44 24.60 27.89
CA GLY A 43 18.12 25.12 28.30
C GLY A 43 16.94 24.24 27.89
N ILE A 44 17.19 22.98 27.49
CA ILE A 44 16.13 22.01 27.16
C ILE A 44 15.60 21.42 28.46
N GLN A 45 14.28 21.46 28.67
CA GLN A 45 13.63 20.85 29.82
C GLN A 45 13.76 19.31 29.78
N MET A 46 14.25 18.76 30.88
CA MET A 46 14.47 17.34 31.11
C MET A 46 13.37 16.78 32.02
N LEU A 47 13.36 15.46 32.23
CA LEU A 47 12.42 14.83 33.17
C LEU A 47 12.44 15.47 34.56
N SER A 48 11.28 15.46 35.23
CA SER A 48 11.17 15.87 36.64
C SER A 48 12.15 15.05 37.51
N GLN A 49 12.66 15.66 38.59
CA GLN A 49 13.66 15.02 39.45
C GLN A 49 13.19 13.65 39.95
N LYS A 50 11.90 13.56 40.31
CA LYS A 50 11.27 12.33 40.79
C LYS A 50 11.27 11.21 39.76
N LEU A 51 11.00 11.50 38.49
CA LEU A 51 11.02 10.47 37.43
C LEU A 51 12.46 10.10 37.05
N TYR A 52 13.36 11.08 37.04
CA TYR A 52 14.78 10.87 36.80
C TYR A 52 15.39 9.88 37.80
N ASP A 53 15.19 10.11 39.10
CA ASP A 53 15.74 9.27 40.18
C ASP A 53 15.22 7.82 40.11
N GLN A 54 13.99 7.62 39.61
CA GLN A 54 13.38 6.30 39.45
C GLN A 54 13.87 5.53 38.21
N LEU A 55 14.17 6.23 37.11
CA LEU A 55 14.62 5.62 35.85
C LEU A 55 16.14 5.38 35.80
N PHE A 56 16.92 6.26 36.44
CA PHE A 56 18.38 6.25 36.42
C PHE A 56 18.97 6.11 37.84
N PRO A 57 18.65 5.02 38.58
CA PRO A 57 19.10 4.85 39.96
C PRO A 57 20.62 4.67 40.04
N ASN A 58 21.25 5.22 41.10
CA ASN A 58 22.67 5.07 41.42
C ASN A 58 23.68 5.63 40.41
N GLN A 59 23.27 6.56 39.54
CA GLN A 59 24.21 7.40 38.82
C GLN A 59 24.56 8.58 39.75
N GLU A 60 25.86 8.79 40.03
CA GLU A 60 26.30 10.08 40.60
C GLU A 60 25.71 11.16 39.69
N GLN A 61 25.06 12.17 40.27
CA GLN A 61 24.73 13.37 39.49
C GLN A 61 26.01 13.77 38.76
N PRO A 62 25.97 14.08 37.45
CA PRO A 62 27.16 14.60 36.80
C PRO A 62 27.58 15.80 37.63
N ILE A 63 28.65 15.63 38.40
CA ILE A 63 29.29 16.75 39.07
C ILE A 63 29.56 17.71 37.92
N ASP A 64 29.20 18.98 38.08
CA ASP A 64 29.48 20.06 37.10
C ASP A 64 30.99 20.22 36.76
N ASN A 65 31.83 19.26 37.14
CA ASN A 65 33.22 19.12 36.78
C ASN A 65 33.38 18.00 35.73
N GLU A 66 33.55 18.41 34.48
CA GLU A 66 34.16 17.61 33.42
C GLU A 66 33.54 16.22 33.14
N MET A 67 32.23 16.17 32.85
CA MET A 67 31.79 15.12 31.93
C MET A 67 32.50 15.42 30.60
N SER A 68 33.34 14.50 30.12
CA SER A 68 34.12 14.66 28.90
C SER A 68 33.20 14.69 27.68
N THR A 69 32.43 15.76 27.51
CA THR A 69 31.70 16.04 26.27
C THR A 69 32.75 16.05 25.16
N VAL A 70 32.53 15.25 24.11
CA VAL A 70 33.47 15.14 22.97
C VAL A 70 33.82 16.51 22.39
N ARG A 71 32.91 17.49 22.54
CA ARG A 71 33.09 18.90 22.21
C ARG A 71 32.64 19.78 23.38
N SER A 72 33.26 20.95 23.56
CA SER A 72 32.83 21.93 24.55
C SER A 72 31.41 22.45 24.27
N ILE A 73 30.71 22.89 25.31
CA ILE A 73 29.37 23.48 25.20
C ILE A 73 29.38 24.73 24.29
N ASP A 74 30.47 25.49 24.29
CA ASP A 74 30.60 26.68 23.44
C ASP A 74 30.60 26.32 21.95
N ASN A 75 31.26 25.22 21.56
CA ASN A 75 31.24 24.72 20.18
C ASN A 75 29.82 24.28 19.76
N VAL A 76 29.07 23.69 20.70
CA VAL A 76 27.66 23.30 20.46
C VAL A 76 26.80 24.54 20.24
N ARG A 77 26.94 25.57 21.07
CA ARG A 77 26.20 26.83 20.92
C ARG A 77 26.56 27.55 19.62
N GLU A 78 27.82 27.55 19.21
CA GLU A 78 28.26 28.11 17.93
C GLU A 78 27.65 27.36 16.74
N HIS A 79 27.63 26.02 16.80
CA HIS A 79 26.97 25.17 15.80
C HIS A 79 25.48 25.50 15.68
N LEU A 80 24.74 25.61 16.80
CA LEU A 80 23.32 25.97 16.78
C LEU A 80 23.09 27.38 16.20
N LYS A 81 23.93 28.36 16.59
CA LYS A 81 23.88 29.73 16.06
C LYS A 81 24.08 29.78 14.55
N LYS A 82 24.98 28.96 13.99
CA LYS A 82 25.20 28.85 12.53
C LYS A 82 23.92 28.51 11.77
N PHE A 83 23.03 27.71 12.36
CA PHE A 83 21.74 27.34 11.76
C PHE A 83 20.58 28.25 12.20
N GLY A 84 20.86 29.34 12.93
CA GLY A 84 19.83 30.24 13.47
C GLY A 84 18.95 29.55 14.52
N LEU A 85 19.55 28.75 15.41
CA LEU A 85 18.90 28.03 16.51
C LEU A 85 19.51 28.42 17.87
N GLY A 86 18.85 28.05 18.98
CA GLY A 86 19.38 28.20 20.33
C GLY A 86 19.07 29.53 21.02
N ASN A 87 17.90 30.14 20.75
CA ASN A 87 17.43 31.33 21.47
C ASN A 87 16.75 30.95 22.81
N ASP A 88 16.95 31.75 23.86
CA ASP A 88 16.60 31.45 25.27
C ASP A 88 15.09 31.51 25.62
N ASN A 89 14.18 31.65 24.65
CA ASN A 89 12.74 31.75 24.90
C ASN A 89 12.04 30.40 24.80
N ASN A 90 12.37 29.48 25.71
CA ASN A 90 11.73 28.16 25.77
C ASN A 90 10.44 28.23 26.59
N GLU A 91 9.35 27.69 26.04
CA GLU A 91 8.13 27.47 26.82
C GLU A 91 8.38 26.26 27.73
N THR A 92 8.19 26.43 29.03
CA THR A 92 8.31 25.34 30.00
C THR A 92 7.03 24.52 30.01
N LEU A 93 7.16 23.21 29.84
CA LEU A 93 6.09 22.25 30.07
C LEU A 93 5.85 22.07 31.58
N ASP A 94 4.64 21.70 31.97
CA ASP A 94 4.35 21.36 33.36
C ASP A 94 5.11 20.09 33.78
N ASP A 95 5.70 20.10 34.97
CA ASP A 95 6.43 18.96 35.50
C ASP A 95 5.47 17.82 35.90
N THR A 96 5.62 16.67 35.25
CA THR A 96 4.85 15.46 35.57
C THR A 96 5.51 14.67 36.69
N GLU A 97 4.80 14.42 37.80
CA GLU A 97 5.31 13.67 38.95
C GLU A 97 4.35 12.55 39.38
N PHE A 98 4.77 11.28 39.24
CA PHE A 98 4.07 10.10 39.79
C PHE A 98 5.07 8.97 40.09
N ASN A 99 4.59 7.87 40.67
CA ASN A 99 5.44 6.72 41.00
C ASN A 99 5.43 5.73 39.83
N LEU A 100 6.61 5.41 39.30
CA LEU A 100 6.78 4.38 38.30
C LEU A 100 6.84 3.00 38.95
N PRO A 101 6.43 1.94 38.22
CA PRO A 101 6.70 0.58 38.64
C PRO A 101 8.20 0.35 38.87
N SER A 102 8.53 -0.43 39.89
CA SER A 102 9.93 -0.70 40.24
C SER A 102 10.66 -1.43 39.11
N LEU A 103 11.89 -1.01 38.82
CA LEU A 103 12.72 -1.68 37.82
C LEU A 103 13.04 -3.11 38.25
N GLU A 104 12.85 -4.06 37.33
CA GLU A 104 13.30 -5.44 37.50
C GLU A 104 14.80 -5.59 37.19
N GLY A 105 15.67 -4.94 37.94
CA GLY A 105 17.12 -4.96 37.71
C GLY A 105 17.80 -3.72 38.23
N LYS A 106 19.11 -3.58 37.98
CA LYS A 106 19.89 -2.42 38.43
C LYS A 106 19.75 -1.20 37.52
N ASN A 107 19.41 -1.42 36.25
CA ASN A 107 19.31 -0.41 35.22
C ASN A 107 18.26 -0.80 34.17
N LEU A 108 18.01 0.09 33.20
CA LEU A 108 17.01 -0.11 32.16
C LEU A 108 17.30 -1.32 31.25
N ASP A 109 18.57 -1.62 30.96
CA ASP A 109 18.92 -2.79 30.14
C ASP A 109 18.62 -4.11 30.86
N GLU A 110 19.05 -4.23 32.12
CA GLU A 110 18.72 -5.39 32.94
C GLU A 110 17.21 -5.55 33.12
N HIS A 111 16.49 -4.44 33.33
CA HIS A 111 15.03 -4.45 33.41
C HIS A 111 14.39 -5.05 32.16
N PHE A 112 14.72 -4.53 30.97
CA PHE A 112 14.16 -5.03 29.70
C PHE A 112 14.58 -6.46 29.39
N ARG A 113 15.81 -6.87 29.75
CA ARG A 113 16.24 -8.27 29.62
C ARG A 113 15.42 -9.19 30.52
N ASN A 114 15.28 -8.84 31.80
CA ASN A 114 14.58 -9.66 32.79
C ASN A 114 13.09 -9.83 32.47
N ILE A 115 12.38 -8.75 32.13
CA ILE A 115 10.96 -8.85 31.77
C ILE A 115 10.76 -9.66 30.47
N ALA A 116 11.62 -9.45 29.47
CA ALA A 116 11.52 -10.17 28.20
C ALA A 116 11.86 -11.65 28.37
N ASP A 117 12.90 -11.98 29.14
CA ASP A 117 13.24 -13.36 29.46
C ASP A 117 12.09 -14.04 30.18
N LYS A 118 11.51 -13.44 31.23
CA LYS A 118 10.32 -14.01 31.89
C LYS A 118 9.18 -14.33 30.91
N GLN A 119 8.92 -13.44 29.95
CA GLN A 119 7.85 -13.62 28.96
C GLN A 119 8.16 -14.70 27.92
N CYS A 120 9.40 -14.80 27.44
CA CYS A 120 9.76 -15.70 26.33
C CYS A 120 10.43 -17.01 26.76
N GLN A 121 10.87 -17.13 28.02
CA GLN A 121 11.59 -18.30 28.53
C GLN A 121 10.82 -19.63 28.35
N PRO A 122 9.50 -19.72 28.65
CA PRO A 122 8.75 -20.96 28.42
C PRO A 122 8.81 -21.41 26.96
N TYR A 123 8.72 -20.46 26.01
CA TYR A 123 8.80 -20.75 24.58
C TYR A 123 10.22 -21.08 24.13
N LYS A 124 11.26 -20.42 24.68
CA LYS A 124 12.66 -20.77 24.43
C LYS A 124 12.95 -22.22 24.78
N ASP A 125 12.44 -22.70 25.91
CA ASP A 125 12.67 -24.06 26.38
C ASP A 125 11.94 -25.11 25.51
N LEU A 126 10.75 -24.75 25.00
CA LEU A 126 10.06 -25.54 23.98
C LEU A 126 10.84 -25.62 22.66
N ILE A 127 11.39 -24.51 22.16
CA ILE A 127 12.22 -24.50 20.93
C ILE A 127 13.48 -25.34 21.13
N LYS A 128 14.15 -25.21 22.28
CA LYS A 128 15.32 -26.04 22.62
C LYS A 128 14.96 -27.52 22.58
N THR A 129 13.81 -27.91 23.13
CA THR A 129 13.35 -29.31 23.13
C THR A 129 13.24 -29.88 21.71
N LEU A 130 12.78 -29.09 20.74
CA LEU A 130 12.68 -29.49 19.33
C LEU A 130 14.03 -29.46 18.60
N THR A 131 14.90 -28.50 18.94
CA THR A 131 16.17 -28.27 18.25
C THR A 131 17.31 -29.18 18.72
N LEU A 132 17.19 -29.79 19.89
CA LEU A 132 18.17 -30.76 20.40
C LEU A 132 18.36 -31.94 19.42
N PRO A 133 19.58 -32.51 19.33
CA PRO A 133 19.89 -33.67 18.49
C PRO A 133 19.28 -34.95 19.08
N LYS A 134 17.95 -35.04 19.09
CA LYS A 134 17.19 -36.27 19.31
C LYS A 134 16.78 -36.86 17.96
N ILE A 135 16.72 -38.18 17.90
CA ILE A 135 16.16 -38.89 16.76
C ILE A 135 14.67 -38.54 16.70
N LEU A 136 14.25 -37.88 15.61
CA LEU A 136 12.84 -37.59 15.37
C LEU A 136 12.09 -38.89 15.04
N PRO A 137 10.79 -38.98 15.37
CA PRO A 137 9.99 -40.16 15.01
C PRO A 137 9.98 -40.37 13.50
N GLN A 138 10.02 -41.64 13.08
CA GLN A 138 9.97 -41.98 11.66
C GLN A 138 8.62 -41.57 11.07
N GLN A 139 8.67 -40.97 9.87
CA GLN A 139 7.46 -40.56 9.16
C GLN A 139 6.60 -41.79 8.83
N PRO A 140 5.27 -41.73 9.02
CA PRO A 140 4.37 -42.81 8.66
C PRO A 140 4.49 -43.17 7.17
N LYS A 141 4.55 -44.48 6.87
CA LYS A 141 4.53 -44.97 5.48
C LYS A 141 3.13 -44.89 4.85
N GLN A 142 2.10 -44.96 5.69
CA GLN A 142 0.70 -44.88 5.30
C GLN A 142 -0.03 -43.95 6.27
N TRP A 143 -0.75 -42.99 5.70
CA TRP A 143 -1.52 -41.99 6.45
C TRP A 143 -2.96 -42.48 6.65
N SER A 144 -3.50 -42.22 7.83
CA SER A 144 -4.89 -42.53 8.19
C SER A 144 -5.85 -41.62 7.43
N TYR A 145 -6.88 -42.20 6.82
CA TYR A 145 -7.91 -41.46 6.08
C TYR A 145 -9.21 -41.41 6.90
N ILE A 146 -9.16 -40.72 8.04
CA ILE A 146 -10.25 -40.58 9.01
C ILE A 146 -10.36 -39.10 9.40
N GLY A 147 -11.58 -38.58 9.52
CA GLY A 147 -11.82 -37.19 9.88
C GLY A 147 -11.37 -36.86 11.31
N GLY A 148 -10.81 -35.67 11.50
CA GLY A 148 -10.23 -35.24 12.78
C GLY A 148 -8.75 -35.60 12.92
N TRP A 149 -8.21 -35.52 14.14
CA TRP A 149 -6.79 -35.73 14.41
C TRP A 149 -6.45 -37.21 14.66
N THR A 150 -5.44 -37.70 13.95
CA THR A 150 -4.82 -39.01 14.18
C THR A 150 -3.38 -38.83 14.67
N LYS A 151 -3.04 -39.47 15.80
CA LYS A 151 -1.69 -39.58 16.36
C LYS A 151 -1.04 -40.90 15.91
N TYR A 152 0.23 -40.88 15.52
CA TYR A 152 0.98 -42.06 15.08
C TYR A 152 2.03 -42.46 16.12
N LEU A 153 1.93 -43.69 16.62
CA LEU A 153 2.82 -44.26 17.64
C LEU A 153 4.03 -44.97 17.01
N GLU A 154 5.09 -45.16 17.79
CA GLU A 154 6.34 -45.82 17.33
C GLU A 154 6.13 -47.28 16.92
N ASP A 155 5.12 -47.97 17.49
CA ASP A 155 4.78 -49.35 17.16
C ASP A 155 3.97 -49.48 15.85
N GLY A 156 3.71 -48.36 15.16
CA GLY A 156 2.93 -48.28 13.94
C GLY A 156 1.42 -48.24 14.16
N LYS A 157 0.94 -48.24 15.41
CA LYS A 157 -0.48 -48.03 15.72
C LYS A 157 -0.86 -46.56 15.59
N THR A 158 -2.15 -46.33 15.37
CA THR A 158 -2.75 -45.00 15.31
C THR A 158 -3.79 -44.82 16.42
N GLU A 159 -3.87 -43.61 16.96
CA GLU A 159 -4.86 -43.22 17.96
C GLU A 159 -5.62 -41.98 17.48
N GLN A 160 -6.94 -41.97 17.61
CA GLN A 160 -7.75 -40.78 17.36
C GLN A 160 -7.68 -39.84 18.57
N CYS A 161 -7.51 -38.54 18.31
CA CYS A 161 -7.50 -37.52 19.34
C CYS A 161 -8.32 -36.30 18.91
N THR A 162 -8.74 -35.48 19.87
CA THR A 162 -9.49 -34.24 19.59
C THR A 162 -8.55 -33.11 19.21
N PHE A 163 -7.34 -33.09 19.77
CA PHE A 163 -6.26 -32.17 19.48
C PHE A 163 -4.90 -32.80 19.83
N PRO A 164 -3.78 -32.31 19.28
CA PRO A 164 -2.45 -32.79 19.65
C PRO A 164 -2.08 -32.46 21.11
N ASP A 165 -1.61 -33.47 21.84
CA ASP A 165 -1.14 -33.39 23.23
C ASP A 165 0.25 -32.74 23.37
N ALA A 166 0.96 -32.53 22.25
CA ALA A 166 2.28 -31.91 22.24
C ALA A 166 2.24 -30.40 22.54
N HIS A 167 3.16 -29.93 23.39
CA HIS A 167 3.35 -28.51 23.69
C HIS A 167 4.15 -27.74 22.62
N VAL A 168 4.95 -28.45 21.82
CA VAL A 168 5.69 -27.86 20.70
C VAL A 168 5.57 -28.74 19.47
N MET A 169 5.26 -28.14 18.34
CA MET A 169 5.10 -28.85 17.08
C MET A 169 5.41 -27.96 15.87
N VAL A 170 5.89 -28.58 14.81
CA VAL A 170 5.92 -28.00 13.47
C VAL A 170 4.60 -28.36 12.79
N PHE A 171 3.93 -27.39 12.18
CA PHE A 171 2.58 -27.54 11.64
C PHE A 171 2.47 -26.90 10.27
N ASP A 172 1.71 -27.53 9.38
CA ASP A 172 1.39 -27.06 8.05
C ASP A 172 -0.04 -27.51 7.67
N VAL A 173 -0.78 -26.64 6.97
CA VAL A 173 -2.15 -26.88 6.54
C VAL A 173 -2.33 -26.57 5.07
N GLU A 174 -3.05 -27.44 4.37
CA GLU A 174 -3.37 -27.27 2.95
C GLU A 174 -4.86 -26.98 2.73
N THR A 175 -5.10 -26.09 1.77
CA THR A 175 -6.44 -25.63 1.36
C THR A 175 -6.60 -25.80 -0.14
N LEU A 176 -7.82 -26.07 -0.61
CA LEU A 176 -8.13 -26.17 -2.03
C LEU A 176 -8.65 -24.83 -2.57
N VAL A 177 -7.87 -24.15 -3.40
CA VAL A 177 -8.18 -22.78 -3.88
C VAL A 177 -9.53 -22.71 -4.59
N CYS A 178 -9.85 -23.71 -5.42
CA CYS A 178 -11.09 -23.84 -6.16
C CYS A 178 -12.33 -23.95 -5.25
N TYR A 179 -12.14 -24.39 -4.01
CA TYR A 179 -13.21 -24.73 -3.06
C TYR A 179 -13.36 -23.69 -1.93
N GLY A 180 -12.57 -22.60 -1.98
CA GLY A 180 -12.61 -21.52 -1.00
C GLY A 180 -11.65 -21.72 0.18
N ASN A 181 -11.86 -20.94 1.25
CA ASN A 181 -10.96 -20.88 2.40
C ASN A 181 -11.20 -22.00 3.43
N PHE A 182 -11.40 -23.24 3.00
CA PHE A 182 -11.61 -24.36 3.93
C PHE A 182 -10.32 -25.17 4.11
N PRO A 183 -9.92 -25.50 5.36
CA PRO A 183 -8.83 -26.42 5.58
C PRO A 183 -9.24 -27.83 5.12
N VAL A 184 -8.38 -28.48 4.34
CA VAL A 184 -8.65 -29.82 3.77
C VAL A 184 -7.89 -30.89 4.54
N MET A 185 -6.60 -30.65 4.78
CA MET A 185 -5.73 -31.54 5.52
C MET A 185 -4.61 -30.76 6.21
N ALA A 186 -4.09 -31.30 7.30
CA ALA A 186 -2.94 -30.74 7.98
C ALA A 186 -2.03 -31.84 8.53
N VAL A 187 -0.75 -31.51 8.69
CA VAL A 187 0.25 -32.40 9.28
C VAL A 187 0.98 -31.67 10.39
N ALA A 188 1.22 -32.38 11.50
CA ALA A 188 2.04 -31.86 12.59
C ALA A 188 3.14 -32.85 12.99
N LEU A 189 4.30 -32.31 13.34
CA LEU A 189 5.43 -33.06 13.86
C LEU A 189 5.86 -32.50 15.21
N SER A 190 5.80 -33.32 16.25
CA SER A 190 6.35 -33.02 17.57
C SER A 190 7.68 -33.76 17.79
N PRO A 191 8.41 -33.49 18.89
CA PRO A 191 9.59 -34.26 19.24
C PRO A 191 9.33 -35.76 19.48
N THR A 192 8.07 -36.17 19.66
CA THR A 192 7.71 -37.54 20.08
C THR A 192 6.85 -38.27 19.04
N HIS A 193 5.90 -37.59 18.40
CA HIS A 193 4.92 -38.20 17.49
C HIS A 193 4.66 -37.35 16.26
N TRP A 194 4.21 -38.02 15.20
CA TRP A 194 3.53 -37.42 14.04
C TRP A 194 2.03 -37.34 14.29
N TYR A 195 1.39 -36.34 13.69
CA TYR A 195 -0.05 -36.18 13.67
C TYR A 195 -0.54 -35.82 12.27
N SER A 196 -1.73 -36.27 11.92
CA SER A 196 -2.44 -35.85 10.70
C SER A 196 -3.86 -35.45 11.04
N TRP A 197 -4.35 -34.41 10.39
CA TRP A 197 -5.75 -33.99 10.46
C TRP A 197 -6.39 -34.08 9.07
N CYS A 198 -7.60 -34.62 9.01
CA CYS A 198 -8.42 -34.61 7.79
C CYS A 198 -9.74 -33.92 8.06
N SER A 199 -10.13 -33.03 7.15
CA SER A 199 -11.43 -32.36 7.21
C SER A 199 -12.57 -33.37 7.02
N SER A 200 -13.66 -33.18 7.75
CA SER A 200 -14.89 -33.97 7.52
C SER A 200 -15.41 -33.83 6.09
N ARG A 201 -15.13 -32.71 5.42
CA ARG A 201 -15.50 -32.47 4.02
C ARG A 201 -14.73 -33.34 3.03
N LEU A 202 -13.48 -33.68 3.36
CA LEU A 202 -12.68 -34.57 2.53
C LEU A 202 -13.25 -36.00 2.57
N ILE A 203 -13.70 -36.43 3.74
CA ILE A 203 -14.17 -37.80 4.00
C ILE A 203 -15.63 -38.02 3.55
N ASN A 204 -16.51 -37.04 3.75
CA ASN A 204 -17.94 -37.19 3.47
C ASN A 204 -18.27 -36.79 2.03
N GLU A 205 -18.89 -37.69 1.26
CA GLU A 205 -19.29 -37.45 -0.15
C GLU A 205 -20.56 -36.58 -0.26
N GLU A 206 -21.46 -36.63 0.72
CA GLU A 206 -22.77 -35.92 0.70
C GLU A 206 -22.73 -34.53 1.37
N PHE A 207 -21.65 -33.76 1.21
CA PHE A 207 -21.55 -32.47 1.89
C PHE A 207 -22.27 -31.35 1.11
N ARG A 208 -23.13 -30.58 1.80
CA ARG A 208 -23.77 -29.38 1.22
C ARG A 208 -22.72 -28.29 0.98
N LEU A 209 -22.80 -27.63 -0.18
CA LEU A 209 -21.98 -26.46 -0.52
C LEU A 209 -22.27 -25.31 0.46
N LYS A 210 -21.50 -25.23 1.56
CA LYS A 210 -21.42 -24.03 2.40
C LYS A 210 -20.48 -23.03 1.74
N HIS A 211 -20.88 -21.77 1.70
CA HIS A 211 -20.06 -20.70 1.12
C HIS A 211 -19.10 -20.08 2.14
N ASP A 212 -19.49 -20.01 3.41
CA ASP A 212 -18.71 -19.39 4.48
C ASP A 212 -18.08 -20.41 5.44
N VAL A 213 -16.94 -20.03 6.01
CA VAL A 213 -16.20 -20.82 7.00
C VAL A 213 -16.73 -20.53 8.40
N GLU A 214 -17.13 -21.56 9.12
CA GLU A 214 -17.54 -21.46 10.52
C GLU A 214 -16.44 -21.97 11.47
N LEU A 215 -16.52 -21.62 12.76
CA LEU A 215 -15.59 -22.09 13.79
C LEU A 215 -15.46 -23.63 13.85
N ASP A 216 -16.52 -24.35 13.56
CA ASP A 216 -16.56 -25.83 13.58
C ASP A 216 -15.83 -26.47 12.38
N ASP A 217 -15.59 -25.70 11.30
CA ASP A 217 -14.81 -26.16 10.15
C ASP A 217 -13.28 -26.02 10.37
N LEU A 218 -12.86 -25.31 11.42
CA LEU A 218 -11.46 -25.00 11.71
C LEU A 218 -10.75 -26.10 12.52
N ILE A 219 -9.42 -26.09 12.49
CA ILE A 219 -8.58 -27.12 13.10
C ILE A 219 -8.38 -26.82 14.60
N PRO A 220 -8.80 -27.71 15.51
CA PRO A 220 -8.53 -27.53 16.94
C PRO A 220 -7.09 -27.95 17.29
N LEU A 221 -6.34 -27.09 17.98
CA LEU A 221 -5.00 -27.41 18.47
C LEU A 221 -4.87 -27.44 19.99
N GLU A 222 -5.87 -26.96 20.72
CA GLU A 222 -5.90 -26.95 22.20
C GLU A 222 -7.34 -27.08 22.69
N PRO A 223 -7.58 -27.46 23.96
CA PRO A 223 -8.92 -27.46 24.51
C PRO A 223 -9.47 -26.03 24.63
N GLU A 224 -10.80 -25.90 24.63
CA GLU A 224 -11.45 -24.60 24.80
C GLU A 224 -11.16 -24.03 26.20
N ASN A 225 -10.97 -22.70 26.30
CA ASN A 225 -10.71 -21.95 27.53
C ASN A 225 -9.38 -22.26 28.24
N ASN A 226 -8.36 -22.67 27.49
CA ASN A 226 -7.04 -22.95 28.05
C ASN A 226 -6.11 -21.73 27.97
N ILE A 227 -6.25 -20.84 28.95
CA ILE A 227 -5.54 -19.55 28.96
C ILE A 227 -4.07 -19.72 29.37
N ASP A 228 -3.77 -20.70 30.24
CA ASP A 228 -2.45 -20.81 30.90
C ASP A 228 -1.48 -21.81 30.23
N GLN A 229 -1.97 -22.76 29.41
CA GLN A 229 -1.09 -23.78 28.84
C GLN A 229 -0.22 -23.21 27.72
N VAL A 230 1.06 -23.04 28.02
CA VAL A 230 2.07 -22.64 27.04
C VAL A 230 2.16 -23.68 25.92
N LYS A 231 1.95 -23.24 24.69
CA LYS A 231 2.06 -24.03 23.46
C LYS A 231 2.75 -23.22 22.36
N LEU A 232 3.61 -23.88 21.59
CA LEU A 232 4.35 -23.25 20.50
C LEU A 232 4.14 -24.00 19.19
N VAL A 233 3.68 -23.27 18.17
CA VAL A 233 3.50 -23.78 16.82
C VAL A 233 4.54 -23.14 15.90
N ILE A 234 5.27 -23.97 15.15
CA ILE A 234 6.31 -23.51 14.23
C ILE A 234 5.88 -23.83 12.80
N GLY A 235 5.97 -22.87 11.90
CA GLY A 235 5.63 -23.05 10.49
C GLY A 235 6.60 -22.32 9.57
N HIS A 236 6.50 -22.56 8.26
CA HIS A 236 7.26 -21.78 7.27
C HIS A 236 6.55 -20.53 6.80
N HIS A 237 5.22 -20.53 6.80
CA HIS A 237 4.43 -19.31 6.64
C HIS A 237 3.29 -19.35 7.64
N VAL A 238 3.67 -19.42 8.92
CA VAL A 238 2.77 -19.75 10.02
C VAL A 238 1.57 -18.80 10.14
N ALA A 239 1.68 -17.57 9.64
CA ALA A 239 0.59 -16.61 9.62
C ALA A 239 -0.58 -17.06 8.73
N PHE A 240 -0.32 -17.78 7.63
CA PHE A 240 -1.34 -18.43 6.83
C PHE A 240 -1.95 -19.61 7.59
N ASP A 241 -1.10 -20.50 8.10
CA ASP A 241 -1.51 -21.71 8.82
C ASP A 241 -2.38 -21.37 10.04
N ARG A 242 -2.01 -20.30 10.74
CA ARG A 242 -2.72 -19.74 11.90
C ARG A 242 -4.16 -19.38 11.61
N THR A 243 -4.48 -18.94 10.39
CA THR A 243 -5.86 -18.57 10.03
C THR A 243 -6.81 -19.77 10.05
N PHE A 244 -6.31 -21.00 10.07
CA PHE A 244 -7.14 -22.21 10.10
C PHE A 244 -7.23 -22.85 11.49
N ILE A 245 -6.71 -22.20 12.53
CA ILE A 245 -6.70 -22.73 13.90
C ILE A 245 -7.89 -22.16 14.68
N LYS A 246 -8.76 -23.04 15.19
CA LYS A 246 -10.01 -22.68 15.88
C LYS A 246 -9.79 -21.69 17.03
N GLN A 247 -8.85 -21.97 17.92
CA GLN A 247 -8.68 -21.23 19.18
C GLN A 247 -8.09 -19.83 18.98
N GLN A 248 -7.53 -19.53 17.80
CA GLN A 248 -7.02 -18.20 17.49
C GLN A 248 -8.14 -17.17 17.25
N TYR A 249 -9.38 -17.63 17.13
CA TYR A 249 -10.58 -16.80 17.03
C TYR A 249 -11.30 -16.62 18.38
N GLN A 250 -10.70 -17.01 19.50
CA GLN A 250 -11.26 -16.77 20.84
C GLN A 250 -10.88 -15.37 21.33
N LEU A 251 -11.86 -14.61 21.85
CA LEU A 251 -11.66 -13.22 22.30
C LEU A 251 -10.70 -13.10 23.50
N MET A 252 -10.73 -14.05 24.43
CA MET A 252 -9.86 -14.03 25.61
C MET A 252 -8.41 -14.43 25.28
N GLY A 253 -8.16 -14.92 24.06
CA GLY A 253 -6.85 -15.39 23.61
C GLY A 253 -6.36 -16.64 24.35
N SER A 254 -5.21 -17.17 23.91
CA SER A 254 -4.53 -18.29 24.56
C SER A 254 -3.04 -18.01 24.75
N ALA A 255 -2.38 -18.82 25.58
CA ALA A 255 -0.92 -18.82 25.71
C ALA A 255 -0.21 -19.48 24.52
N MET A 256 -0.93 -19.85 23.45
CA MET A 256 -0.33 -20.31 22.20
C MET A 256 0.42 -19.18 21.50
N ARG A 257 1.64 -19.44 21.03
CA ARG A 257 2.42 -18.52 20.20
C ARG A 257 2.92 -19.21 18.94
N PHE A 258 3.27 -18.40 17.95
CA PHE A 258 3.72 -18.89 16.65
C PHE A 258 5.12 -18.40 16.33
N LEU A 259 5.93 -19.29 15.75
CA LEU A 259 7.26 -18.96 15.26
C LEU A 259 7.37 -19.27 13.77
N ASP A 260 7.70 -18.24 13.00
CA ASP A 260 7.78 -18.31 11.55
C ASP A 260 9.23 -18.48 11.08
N THR A 261 9.55 -19.61 10.46
CA THR A 261 10.88 -19.86 9.91
C THR A 261 11.18 -18.98 8.69
N MET A 262 10.19 -18.53 7.92
CA MET A 262 10.41 -17.54 6.85
C MET A 262 10.82 -16.19 7.45
N SER A 263 10.11 -15.71 8.48
CA SER A 263 10.49 -14.48 9.20
C SER A 263 11.93 -14.57 9.73
N LEU A 264 12.29 -15.65 10.43
CA LEU A 264 13.65 -15.85 10.91
C LEU A 264 14.69 -15.85 9.77
N HIS A 265 14.37 -16.48 8.63
CA HIS A 265 15.25 -16.50 7.46
C HIS A 265 15.44 -15.09 6.89
N ILE A 266 14.36 -14.31 6.73
CA ILE A 266 14.43 -12.95 6.19
C ILE A 266 15.34 -12.06 7.04
N MET A 267 15.26 -12.19 8.37
CA MET A 267 16.11 -11.39 9.27
C MET A 267 17.58 -11.81 9.20
N CYS A 268 17.86 -13.12 9.21
CA CYS A 268 19.24 -13.63 9.22
C CYS A 268 19.92 -13.53 7.85
N SER A 269 19.20 -13.84 6.77
CA SER A 269 19.76 -14.08 5.43
C SER A 269 18.78 -13.73 4.31
N GLY A 270 17.91 -12.73 4.50
CA GLY A 270 16.97 -12.29 3.47
C GLY A 270 17.60 -11.29 2.49
N PHE A 271 17.05 -11.23 1.27
CA PHE A 271 17.41 -10.24 0.26
C PHE A 271 16.66 -8.91 0.43
N THR A 272 17.32 -7.80 0.07
CA THR A 272 16.63 -6.55 -0.25
C THR A 272 15.81 -6.68 -1.53
N HIS A 273 14.87 -5.75 -1.76
CA HIS A 273 14.10 -5.71 -3.01
C HIS A 273 15.01 -5.70 -4.25
N THR A 274 16.06 -4.86 -4.25
CA THR A 274 17.01 -4.75 -5.36
C THR A 274 17.79 -6.06 -5.58
N GLN A 275 18.32 -6.65 -4.50
CA GLN A 275 19.05 -7.93 -4.59
C GLN A 275 18.13 -9.05 -5.05
N ARG A 276 16.87 -9.10 -4.60
CA ARG A 276 15.89 -10.10 -5.02
C ARG A 276 15.61 -10.00 -6.52
N SER A 277 15.38 -8.80 -7.05
CA SER A 277 15.17 -8.60 -8.49
C SER A 277 16.39 -9.02 -9.31
N GLN A 278 17.60 -8.71 -8.84
CA GLN A 278 18.83 -9.15 -9.49
C GLN A 278 18.99 -10.67 -9.44
N TYR A 279 18.81 -11.29 -8.27
CA TYR A 279 18.89 -12.74 -8.08
C TYR A 279 17.92 -13.48 -9.02
N GLN A 280 16.67 -13.03 -9.12
CA GLN A 280 15.68 -13.63 -10.03
C GLN A 280 16.07 -13.47 -11.50
N ALA A 281 16.65 -12.33 -11.89
CA ALA A 281 17.15 -12.14 -13.24
C ALA A 281 18.33 -13.10 -13.54
N PHE A 282 19.23 -13.29 -12.57
CA PHE A 282 20.35 -14.23 -12.70
C PHE A 282 19.90 -15.69 -12.77
N GLU A 283 18.95 -16.12 -11.93
CA GLU A 283 18.42 -17.48 -11.97
C GLU A 283 17.71 -17.77 -13.30
N LYS A 284 16.90 -16.82 -13.79
CA LYS A 284 16.28 -16.94 -15.11
C LYS A 284 17.32 -17.09 -16.21
N LEU A 285 18.37 -16.28 -16.17
CA LEU A 285 19.47 -16.36 -17.13
C LEU A 285 20.21 -17.71 -17.05
N SER A 286 20.54 -18.17 -15.85
CA SER A 286 21.21 -19.48 -15.63
C SER A 286 20.36 -20.63 -16.15
N SER A 287 19.05 -20.62 -15.86
CA SER A 287 18.13 -21.66 -16.33
C SER A 287 17.98 -21.69 -17.86
N LEU A 288 18.23 -20.58 -18.55
CA LEU A 288 18.23 -20.54 -20.01
C LEU A 288 19.55 -21.09 -20.59
N ILE A 289 20.68 -20.81 -19.93
CA ILE A 289 22.02 -21.30 -20.31
C ILE A 289 22.17 -22.81 -20.05
N ASP A 290 21.59 -23.34 -18.98
CA ASP A 290 21.67 -24.78 -18.66
C ASP A 290 20.79 -25.65 -19.60
N ASN A 291 19.82 -25.04 -20.29
CA ASN A 291 18.94 -25.70 -21.27
C ASN A 291 19.46 -25.61 -22.72
N ASP A 292 20.66 -25.07 -22.93
CA ASP A 292 21.26 -24.74 -24.24
C ASP A 292 21.92 -25.95 -24.95
N HIS A 293 21.52 -27.17 -24.60
CA HIS A 293 22.04 -28.40 -25.21
C HIS A 293 21.26 -28.91 -26.44
N ASP A 294 20.18 -28.23 -26.86
CA ASP A 294 19.51 -28.50 -28.14
C ASP A 294 19.46 -27.22 -28.98
N GLY A 295 20.26 -27.20 -30.05
CA GLY A 295 20.51 -26.04 -30.93
C GLY A 295 19.31 -25.63 -31.78
N ASP A 296 18.31 -24.99 -31.17
CA ASP A 296 17.14 -24.44 -31.85
C ASP A 296 17.27 -22.93 -32.06
N ILE A 297 17.40 -22.52 -33.33
CA ILE A 297 17.65 -21.15 -33.80
C ILE A 297 16.49 -20.19 -33.43
N ASP A 298 15.28 -20.71 -33.22
CA ASP A 298 14.09 -19.91 -32.87
C ASP A 298 14.12 -19.40 -31.42
N ARG A 299 14.94 -20.02 -30.55
CA ARG A 299 15.15 -19.57 -29.16
C ARG A 299 16.16 -18.43 -29.03
N GLU A 300 17.08 -18.27 -29.96
CA GLU A 300 17.96 -17.10 -30.03
C GLU A 300 17.14 -15.83 -30.27
N GLN A 301 16.05 -15.95 -31.04
CA GLN A 301 15.04 -14.91 -31.25
C GLN A 301 14.21 -14.62 -29.99
N GLN A 302 13.84 -15.65 -29.20
CA GLN A 302 13.16 -15.47 -27.91
C GLN A 302 14.07 -14.89 -26.82
N LEU A 303 15.34 -15.27 -26.79
CA LEU A 303 16.40 -14.62 -26.02
C LEU A 303 16.47 -13.15 -26.43
N LEU A 304 16.48 -12.85 -27.73
CA LEU A 304 16.47 -11.48 -28.25
C LEU A 304 15.21 -10.69 -27.87
N ASP A 305 14.02 -11.31 -27.84
CA ASP A 305 12.75 -10.69 -27.44
C ASP A 305 12.63 -10.44 -25.92
N ILE A 306 13.14 -11.35 -25.09
CA ILE A 306 13.29 -11.12 -23.63
C ILE A 306 14.37 -10.06 -23.37
N MET A 307 15.44 -10.06 -24.16
CA MET A 307 16.49 -9.04 -24.15
C MET A 307 15.95 -7.66 -24.60
N LEU A 308 14.99 -7.60 -25.52
CA LEU A 308 14.38 -6.37 -26.05
C LEU A 308 13.50 -5.62 -25.03
N GLN A 309 13.06 -6.25 -23.93
CA GLN A 309 12.30 -5.59 -22.87
C GLN A 309 13.16 -4.75 -21.90
N VAL A 310 14.49 -4.83 -21.99
CA VAL A 310 15.42 -4.05 -21.17
C VAL A 310 16.30 -3.20 -22.07
N SER A 311 16.32 -1.88 -21.88
CA SER A 311 17.09 -0.92 -22.70
C SER A 311 18.54 -1.36 -22.98
N LYS A 312 19.00 -1.25 -24.23
CA LYS A 312 20.37 -1.59 -24.69
C LYS A 312 21.51 -1.06 -23.80
N GLU A 313 21.33 0.10 -23.18
CA GLU A 313 22.31 0.67 -22.23
C GLU A 313 22.44 -0.12 -20.92
N LYS A 314 21.32 -0.65 -20.39
CA LYS A 314 21.34 -1.51 -19.21
C LYS A 314 21.95 -2.86 -19.54
N GLN A 315 21.77 -3.37 -20.76
CA GLN A 315 22.34 -4.63 -21.24
C GLN A 315 23.88 -4.59 -21.24
N MET A 316 24.49 -3.56 -21.85
CA MET A 316 25.95 -3.39 -21.79
C MET A 316 26.45 -3.18 -20.36
N LYS A 317 25.66 -2.49 -19.51
CA LYS A 317 26.01 -2.30 -18.10
C LYS A 317 25.99 -3.60 -17.32
N TYR A 318 24.95 -4.42 -17.45
CA TYR A 318 24.84 -5.70 -16.74
C TYR A 318 25.83 -6.73 -17.25
N ARG A 319 26.06 -6.82 -18.57
CA ARG A 319 27.07 -7.72 -19.14
C ARG A 319 28.49 -7.32 -18.74
N ASN A 320 28.84 -6.02 -18.84
CA ASN A 320 30.11 -5.51 -18.33
C ASN A 320 30.23 -5.61 -16.80
N LYS A 321 29.12 -5.62 -16.05
CA LYS A 321 29.12 -5.77 -14.59
C LYS A 321 29.31 -7.24 -14.19
N ILE A 322 28.68 -8.18 -14.90
CA ILE A 322 28.88 -9.63 -14.73
C ILE A 322 30.30 -10.06 -15.12
N GLU A 323 30.86 -9.50 -16.20
CA GLU A 323 32.23 -9.79 -16.64
C GLU A 323 33.31 -9.10 -15.77
N LYS A 324 32.96 -8.04 -15.01
CA LYS A 324 33.91 -7.29 -14.15
C LYS A 324 33.75 -7.51 -12.64
N GLU A 325 32.66 -8.09 -12.16
CA GLU A 325 32.43 -8.32 -10.72
C GLU A 325 32.54 -9.81 -10.33
N PRO A 326 33.72 -10.26 -9.87
CA PRO A 326 33.90 -11.62 -9.35
C PRO A 326 33.21 -11.88 -8.00
N ASN A 327 32.59 -10.88 -7.36
CA ASN A 327 32.11 -10.98 -5.97
C ASN A 327 30.57 -10.99 -5.84
N LEU A 328 29.90 -11.95 -6.49
CA LEU A 328 28.51 -12.34 -6.17
C LEU A 328 28.41 -13.20 -4.90
N GLN A 329 29.30 -12.98 -3.92
CA GLN A 329 29.41 -13.77 -2.69
C GLN A 329 28.13 -13.70 -1.84
N TRP A 330 27.32 -12.65 -2.02
CA TRP A 330 26.02 -12.54 -1.35
C TRP A 330 24.96 -13.49 -1.91
N LYS A 331 25.16 -14.06 -3.10
CA LYS A 331 24.29 -15.09 -3.66
C LYS A 331 24.37 -16.41 -2.87
N SER A 332 25.55 -16.76 -2.37
CA SER A 332 25.76 -18.01 -1.61
C SER A 332 25.34 -17.92 -0.14
N GLU A 333 25.26 -16.70 0.41
CA GLU A 333 24.91 -16.46 1.82
C GLU A 333 23.41 -16.25 2.06
N SER A 334 22.59 -16.21 1.02
CA SER A 334 21.19 -15.77 1.07
C SER A 334 20.31 -16.51 0.06
N GLY A 335 18.99 -16.48 0.26
CA GLY A 335 18.02 -17.23 -0.54
C GLY A 335 16.69 -16.51 -0.75
N LEU A 336 15.85 -17.08 -1.60
CA LEU A 336 14.45 -16.66 -1.71
C LEU A 336 13.66 -17.13 -0.48
N ASN A 337 12.54 -16.47 -0.22
CA ASN A 337 11.76 -16.69 1.00
C ASN A 337 10.96 -18.01 1.04
N ASN A 338 10.87 -18.77 -0.06
CA ASN A 338 10.06 -19.99 -0.08
C ASN A 338 10.80 -21.18 0.56
N LEU A 339 10.04 -22.16 1.07
CA LEU A 339 10.59 -23.29 1.83
C LEU A 339 11.65 -24.07 1.05
N VAL A 340 11.43 -24.27 -0.26
CA VAL A 340 12.38 -24.98 -1.15
C VAL A 340 13.74 -24.29 -1.15
N ALA A 341 13.76 -22.97 -1.34
CA ALA A 341 14.99 -22.17 -1.38
C ALA A 341 15.65 -22.11 0.00
N VAL A 342 14.87 -21.96 1.07
CA VAL A 342 15.37 -21.90 2.45
C VAL A 342 15.96 -23.24 2.89
N HIS A 343 15.27 -24.35 2.62
CA HIS A 343 15.76 -25.70 2.89
C HIS A 343 17.01 -26.02 2.07
N LYS A 344 17.05 -25.63 0.78
CA LYS A 344 18.25 -25.74 -0.06
C LYS A 344 19.44 -24.96 0.50
N LEU A 345 19.21 -23.75 0.99
CA LEU A 345 20.26 -22.87 1.52
C LEU A 345 20.89 -23.45 2.80
N TYR A 346 20.06 -23.86 3.76
CA TYR A 346 20.55 -24.25 5.09
C TYR A 346 20.84 -25.74 5.21
N CYS A 347 19.97 -26.60 4.70
CA CYS A 347 20.04 -28.05 4.91
C CYS A 347 20.81 -28.78 3.79
N LYS A 348 20.96 -28.15 2.61
CA LYS A 348 21.66 -28.71 1.43
C LYS A 348 21.27 -30.18 1.17
N PRO A 349 19.97 -30.48 1.01
CA PRO A 349 19.52 -31.86 0.84
C PRO A 349 20.05 -32.46 -0.47
N GLU A 350 20.23 -33.78 -0.50
CA GLU A 350 20.64 -34.51 -1.72
C GLU A 350 19.65 -34.33 -2.88
N LYS A 351 18.35 -34.22 -2.55
CA LYS A 351 17.28 -33.95 -3.51
C LYS A 351 16.46 -32.74 -3.03
N PRO A 352 16.16 -31.77 -3.91
CA PRO A 352 15.29 -30.66 -3.57
C PRO A 352 13.87 -31.16 -3.29
N LEU A 353 13.13 -30.41 -2.47
CA LEU A 353 11.70 -30.66 -2.24
C LEU A 353 10.93 -30.60 -3.57
N ASN A 354 10.14 -31.64 -3.84
CA ASN A 354 9.27 -31.69 -5.01
C ASN A 354 7.96 -30.95 -4.69
N LYS A 355 7.61 -29.96 -5.52
CA LYS A 355 6.37 -29.17 -5.41
C LYS A 355 5.36 -29.41 -6.52
N ASP A 356 5.54 -30.44 -7.34
CA ASP A 356 4.64 -30.74 -8.47
C ASP A 356 3.21 -31.03 -7.99
N MET A 357 3.09 -31.71 -6.84
CA MET A 357 1.81 -32.07 -6.23
C MET A 357 1.02 -30.88 -5.71
N GLN A 358 1.67 -29.73 -5.46
CA GLN A 358 1.00 -28.50 -5.01
C GLN A 358 -0.06 -28.01 -6.02
N LYS A 359 0.13 -28.30 -7.31
CA LYS A 359 -0.81 -27.93 -8.37
C LYS A 359 -2.22 -28.49 -8.13
N ILE A 360 -2.33 -29.66 -7.50
CA ILE A 360 -3.63 -30.27 -7.19
C ILE A 360 -4.42 -29.39 -6.20
N PHE A 361 -3.75 -28.77 -5.22
CA PHE A 361 -4.42 -27.84 -4.29
C PHE A 361 -4.78 -26.49 -4.91
N ILE A 362 -4.13 -26.11 -6.01
CA ILE A 362 -4.36 -24.81 -6.68
C ILE A 362 -5.41 -24.93 -7.77
N GLU A 363 -5.34 -25.98 -8.59
CA GLU A 363 -6.13 -26.13 -9.83
C GLU A 363 -7.07 -27.33 -9.80
N GLY A 364 -6.86 -28.28 -8.87
CA GLY A 364 -7.62 -29.52 -8.81
C GLY A 364 -8.96 -29.41 -8.08
N THR A 365 -9.67 -30.54 -8.05
CA THR A 365 -10.94 -30.74 -7.35
C THR A 365 -10.73 -31.49 -6.03
N ILE A 366 -11.77 -31.55 -5.20
CA ILE A 366 -11.72 -32.35 -3.96
C ILE A 366 -11.54 -33.84 -4.27
N ASP A 367 -12.09 -34.34 -5.38
CA ASP A 367 -11.95 -35.73 -5.79
C ASP A 367 -10.52 -36.06 -6.19
N ASP A 368 -9.81 -35.14 -6.86
CA ASP A 368 -8.38 -35.30 -7.15
C ASP A 368 -7.54 -35.45 -5.86
N VAL A 369 -7.94 -34.73 -4.80
CA VAL A 369 -7.33 -34.86 -3.46
C VAL A 369 -7.61 -36.23 -2.85
N ARG A 370 -8.85 -36.75 -3.00
CA ARG A 370 -9.23 -38.08 -2.52
C ARG A 370 -8.42 -39.18 -3.23
N GLU A 371 -8.30 -39.10 -4.55
CA GLU A 371 -7.55 -40.06 -5.36
C GLU A 371 -6.05 -40.08 -5.05
N ASN A 372 -5.47 -38.90 -4.76
CA ASN A 372 -4.04 -38.74 -4.51
C ASN A 372 -3.68 -38.60 -3.02
N PHE A 373 -4.60 -38.91 -2.11
CA PHE A 373 -4.50 -38.62 -0.67
C PHE A 373 -3.16 -39.01 -0.05
N GLN A 374 -2.70 -40.25 -0.24
CA GLN A 374 -1.45 -40.74 0.38
C GLN A 374 -0.21 -39.97 -0.10
N LYS A 375 -0.17 -39.60 -1.39
CA LYS A 375 0.93 -38.83 -1.97
C LYS A 375 0.91 -37.39 -1.45
N LEU A 376 -0.29 -36.78 -1.37
CA LEU A 376 -0.47 -35.42 -0.86
C LEU A 376 -0.12 -35.30 0.63
N MET A 377 -0.55 -36.25 1.46
CA MET A 377 -0.16 -36.29 2.88
C MET A 377 1.35 -36.47 3.07
N THR A 378 1.98 -37.29 2.22
CA THR A 378 3.44 -37.45 2.24
C THR A 378 4.14 -36.17 1.82
N TYR A 379 3.61 -35.44 0.83
CA TYR A 379 4.08 -34.12 0.44
C TYR A 379 3.98 -33.12 1.61
N CYS A 380 2.84 -33.01 2.28
CA CYS A 380 2.67 -32.15 3.47
C CYS A 380 3.65 -32.54 4.58
N GLY A 381 3.80 -33.85 4.84
CA GLY A 381 4.76 -34.36 5.81
C GLY A 381 6.22 -34.02 5.47
N ASN A 382 6.57 -33.98 4.18
CA ASN A 382 7.91 -33.57 3.74
C ASN A 382 8.15 -32.07 3.98
N ASP A 383 7.16 -31.21 3.74
CA ASP A 383 7.27 -29.77 4.00
C ASP A 383 7.38 -29.49 5.53
N VAL A 384 6.62 -30.21 6.37
CA VAL A 384 6.76 -30.17 7.84
C VAL A 384 8.14 -30.65 8.29
N LYS A 385 8.62 -31.77 7.73
CA LYS A 385 9.96 -32.29 8.03
C LYS A 385 11.06 -31.29 7.66
N ALA A 386 10.99 -30.73 6.45
CA ALA A 386 11.94 -29.73 5.99
C ALA A 386 11.93 -28.47 6.87
N THR A 387 10.75 -28.02 7.29
CA THR A 387 10.60 -26.90 8.23
C THR A 387 11.27 -27.21 9.58
N CYS A 388 11.12 -28.44 10.09
CA CYS A 388 11.80 -28.92 11.29
C CYS A 388 13.34 -28.96 11.14
N GLU A 389 13.85 -29.37 9.98
CA GLU A 389 15.28 -29.36 9.67
C GLU A 389 15.83 -27.92 9.57
N VAL A 390 15.06 -27.00 8.97
CA VAL A 390 15.42 -25.59 8.86
C VAL A 390 15.52 -24.92 10.24
N ILE A 391 14.51 -25.08 11.11
CA ILE A 391 14.51 -24.41 12.43
C ILE A 391 15.68 -24.86 13.31
N LYS A 392 16.14 -26.12 13.18
CA LYS A 392 17.32 -26.65 13.89
C LYS A 392 18.60 -25.88 13.60
N ILE A 393 18.74 -25.35 12.38
CA ILE A 393 19.90 -24.55 11.96
C ILE A 393 19.64 -23.06 12.21
N LEU A 394 18.41 -22.62 11.92
CA LEU A 394 18.05 -21.21 11.87
C LEU A 394 17.89 -20.59 13.27
N TYR A 395 17.37 -21.33 14.25
CA TYR A 395 17.18 -20.81 15.60
C TYR A 395 18.50 -20.52 16.33
N PRO A 396 19.52 -21.42 16.34
CA PRO A 396 20.83 -21.08 16.88
C PRO A 396 21.45 -19.85 16.21
N MET A 397 21.33 -19.74 14.88
CA MET A 397 21.80 -18.56 14.12
C MET A 397 21.06 -17.29 14.54
N PHE A 398 19.75 -17.37 14.77
CA PHE A 398 18.97 -16.25 15.28
C PHE A 398 19.48 -15.81 16.66
N VAL A 399 19.70 -16.74 17.59
CA VAL A 399 20.20 -16.40 18.95
C VAL A 399 21.58 -15.75 18.91
N GLU A 400 22.47 -16.19 18.02
CA GLU A 400 23.80 -15.56 17.83
C GLU A 400 23.70 -14.11 17.32
N ARG A 401 22.73 -13.84 16.43
CA ARG A 401 22.58 -12.54 15.76
C ARG A 401 21.68 -11.55 16.50
N PHE A 402 20.82 -12.06 17.36
CA PHE A 402 19.81 -11.34 18.12
C PHE A 402 19.87 -11.82 19.57
N ASP A 403 20.88 -11.37 20.30
CA ASP A 403 21.17 -11.80 21.68
C ASP A 403 20.11 -11.32 22.68
N HIS A 404 19.54 -10.14 22.44
CA HIS A 404 18.62 -9.51 23.36
C HIS A 404 17.24 -10.20 23.32
N PRO A 405 16.70 -10.67 24.46
CA PRO A 405 15.46 -11.45 24.53
C PRO A 405 14.22 -10.70 24.06
N VAL A 406 14.22 -9.36 24.19
CA VAL A 406 13.15 -8.47 23.71
C VAL A 406 12.79 -8.74 22.25
N THR A 407 13.75 -9.03 21.37
CA THR A 407 13.46 -9.29 19.96
C THR A 407 12.57 -10.53 19.80
N LEU A 408 12.91 -11.64 20.47
CA LEU A 408 12.09 -12.86 20.41
C LEU A 408 10.72 -12.64 21.07
N SER A 409 10.68 -12.01 22.24
CA SER A 409 9.42 -11.76 22.95
C SER A 409 8.47 -10.88 22.13
N GLY A 410 8.97 -9.78 21.57
CA GLY A 410 8.20 -8.91 20.69
C GLY A 410 7.67 -9.64 19.45
N MET A 411 8.51 -10.48 18.82
CA MET A 411 8.08 -11.29 17.67
C MET A 411 6.96 -12.28 18.01
N LEU A 412 7.03 -12.93 19.18
CA LEU A 412 6.00 -13.86 19.64
C LEU A 412 4.66 -13.13 19.85
N GLU A 413 4.66 -11.95 20.50
CA GLU A 413 3.42 -11.18 20.68
C GLU A 413 2.84 -10.63 19.37
N MET A 414 3.70 -10.23 18.43
CA MET A 414 3.26 -9.82 17.10
C MET A 414 2.60 -10.96 16.31
N SER A 415 2.87 -12.22 16.65
CA SER A 415 2.32 -13.38 15.93
C SER A 415 0.85 -13.66 16.24
N THR A 416 0.31 -13.08 17.32
CA THR A 416 -1.06 -13.36 17.83
C THR A 416 -2.06 -12.23 17.59
N MET A 417 -1.77 -11.32 16.65
CA MET A 417 -2.68 -10.21 16.31
C MET A 417 -4.03 -10.73 15.78
N PHE A 418 -5.13 -10.06 16.16
CA PHE A 418 -6.45 -10.31 15.61
C PHE A 418 -7.23 -8.99 15.49
N LEU A 419 -8.25 -8.97 14.64
CA LEU A 419 -9.05 -7.79 14.34
C LEU A 419 -10.53 -8.14 14.56
N PRO A 420 -11.16 -7.65 15.63
CA PRO A 420 -12.58 -7.86 15.84
C PRO A 420 -13.39 -6.98 14.87
N ILE A 421 -14.47 -7.54 14.37
CA ILE A 421 -15.42 -6.91 13.45
C ILE A 421 -16.85 -7.21 13.92
N ASN A 422 -17.81 -6.52 13.33
CA ASN A 422 -19.23 -6.82 13.48
C ASN A 422 -19.94 -6.74 12.13
N GLN A 423 -21.26 -6.86 12.12
CA GLN A 423 -22.10 -6.80 10.91
C GLN A 423 -21.85 -5.60 9.98
N ASN A 424 -21.28 -4.50 10.50
CA ASN A 424 -20.91 -3.34 9.71
C ASN A 424 -19.87 -3.69 8.63
N TRP A 425 -19.07 -4.74 8.80
CA TRP A 425 -18.13 -5.24 7.79
C TRP A 425 -18.83 -5.58 6.47
N ASN A 426 -19.91 -6.37 6.54
CA ASN A 426 -20.68 -6.77 5.35
C ASN A 426 -21.43 -5.58 4.74
N HIS A 427 -21.94 -4.69 5.59
CA HIS A 427 -22.58 -3.45 5.12
C HIS A 427 -21.57 -2.56 4.38
N PHE A 428 -20.38 -2.35 4.94
CA PHE A 428 -19.30 -1.57 4.32
C PHE A 428 -18.90 -2.11 2.94
N ILE A 429 -18.67 -3.42 2.83
CA ILE A 429 -18.32 -4.02 1.52
C ILE A 429 -19.42 -3.74 0.50
N ARG A 430 -20.68 -3.95 0.88
CA ARG A 430 -21.83 -3.71 0.01
C ARG A 430 -21.94 -2.24 -0.42
N GLU A 431 -21.86 -1.30 0.52
CA GLU A 431 -21.96 0.13 0.19
C GLU A 431 -20.80 0.60 -0.67
N ALA A 432 -19.59 0.09 -0.41
CA ALA A 432 -18.41 0.40 -1.23
C ALA A 432 -18.55 -0.14 -2.66
N ASP A 433 -19.05 -1.36 -2.83
CA ASP A 433 -19.33 -1.97 -4.14
C ASP A 433 -20.43 -1.23 -4.89
N VAL A 434 -21.58 -0.99 -4.26
CA VAL A 434 -22.69 -0.26 -4.86
C VAL A 434 -22.26 1.15 -5.28
N THR A 435 -21.53 1.85 -4.42
CA THR A 435 -21.00 3.19 -4.73
C THR A 435 -20.01 3.14 -5.90
N PHE A 436 -19.15 2.13 -5.93
CA PHE A 436 -18.20 1.90 -7.01
C PHE A 436 -18.91 1.65 -8.35
N GLU A 437 -19.87 0.73 -8.38
CA GLU A 437 -20.65 0.37 -9.56
C GLU A 437 -21.48 1.55 -10.07
N ASN A 438 -22.12 2.32 -9.18
CA ASN A 438 -22.89 3.50 -9.54
C ASN A 438 -22.01 4.57 -10.20
N ILE A 439 -20.88 4.92 -9.58
CA ILE A 439 -19.96 5.92 -10.13
C ILE A 439 -19.32 5.42 -11.43
N GLU A 440 -18.99 4.13 -11.54
CA GLU A 440 -18.46 3.56 -12.78
C GLU A 440 -19.49 3.60 -13.92
N SER A 441 -20.75 3.25 -13.63
CA SER A 441 -21.87 3.32 -14.58
C SER A 441 -22.13 4.76 -15.03
N ASP A 442 -22.19 5.72 -14.10
CA ASP A 442 -22.37 7.14 -14.42
C ASP A 442 -21.21 7.68 -15.27
N MET A 443 -19.97 7.29 -14.94
CA MET A 443 -18.77 7.65 -15.70
C MET A 443 -18.86 7.10 -17.13
N GLN A 444 -19.29 5.85 -17.31
CA GLN A 444 -19.53 5.26 -18.63
C GLN A 444 -20.63 6.00 -19.39
N HIS A 445 -21.75 6.33 -18.75
CA HIS A 445 -22.86 7.02 -19.39
C HIS A 445 -22.46 8.42 -19.92
N ILE A 446 -21.72 9.21 -19.12
CA ILE A 446 -21.20 10.51 -19.57
C ILE A 446 -20.25 10.34 -20.76
N LEU A 447 -19.34 9.35 -20.70
CA LEU A 447 -18.44 9.06 -21.82
C LEU A 447 -19.20 8.65 -23.08
N MET A 448 -20.25 7.84 -22.94
CA MET A 448 -21.13 7.46 -24.05
C MET A 448 -21.82 8.68 -24.67
N GLN A 449 -22.33 9.61 -23.85
CA GLN A 449 -22.92 10.87 -24.33
C GLN A 449 -21.91 11.69 -25.14
N ILE A 450 -20.69 11.86 -24.63
CA ILE A 450 -19.61 12.59 -25.32
C ILE A 450 -19.24 11.91 -26.65
N ALA A 451 -19.15 10.58 -26.68
CA ALA A 451 -18.87 9.83 -27.90
C ALA A 451 -20.00 9.99 -28.93
N ASN A 452 -21.26 9.92 -28.50
CA ASN A 452 -22.43 10.12 -29.35
C ASN A 452 -22.49 11.54 -29.94
N GLU A 453 -22.22 12.55 -29.13
CA GLU A 453 -22.14 13.95 -29.57
C GLU A 453 -20.99 14.16 -30.55
N THR A 454 -19.83 13.58 -30.25
CA THR A 454 -18.66 13.68 -31.13
C THR A 454 -18.92 13.00 -32.47
N CYS A 455 -19.64 11.88 -32.50
CA CYS A 455 -20.00 11.20 -33.75
C CYS A 455 -20.82 12.12 -34.70
N LYS A 456 -21.55 13.11 -34.18
CA LYS A 456 -22.28 14.09 -35.01
C LYS A 456 -21.34 14.97 -35.84
N TYR A 457 -20.07 15.11 -35.47
CA TYR A 457 -19.08 15.85 -36.27
C TYR A 457 -18.76 15.21 -37.62
N ALA A 458 -19.16 13.95 -37.83
CA ALA A 458 -19.14 13.34 -39.17
C ALA A 458 -20.10 14.07 -40.14
N MET A 459 -21.15 14.72 -39.63
CA MET A 459 -22.05 15.53 -40.44
C MET A 459 -21.32 16.79 -40.91
N LYS A 460 -21.20 16.95 -42.24
CA LYS A 460 -20.52 18.08 -42.92
C LYS A 460 -18.99 18.16 -42.69
N ASP A 461 -18.33 17.04 -42.38
CA ASP A 461 -16.86 16.99 -42.21
C ASP A 461 -16.33 17.97 -41.13
N ALA A 462 -17.15 18.33 -40.13
CA ALA A 462 -16.79 19.31 -39.10
C ALA A 462 -15.55 18.91 -38.28
N TYR A 463 -15.30 17.60 -38.12
CA TYR A 463 -14.12 17.06 -37.45
C TYR A 463 -12.78 17.52 -38.07
N ARG A 464 -12.76 17.88 -39.35
CA ARG A 464 -11.56 18.37 -40.04
C ARG A 464 -11.08 19.73 -39.52
N SER A 465 -11.98 20.50 -38.91
CA SER A 465 -11.70 21.81 -38.32
C SER A 465 -11.30 21.73 -36.84
N ASP A 466 -11.38 20.56 -36.21
CA ASP A 466 -11.11 20.36 -34.78
C ASP A 466 -9.69 19.79 -34.54
N PRO A 467 -8.82 20.48 -33.78
CA PRO A 467 -7.44 20.04 -33.54
C PRO A 467 -7.25 18.72 -32.78
N TRP A 468 -8.28 18.20 -32.10
CA TRP A 468 -8.21 16.91 -31.39
C TRP A 468 -8.77 15.74 -32.20
N LEU A 469 -9.71 16.00 -33.12
CA LEU A 469 -10.50 14.96 -33.80
C LEU A 469 -10.06 14.66 -35.24
N TRP A 470 -9.26 15.54 -35.85
CA TRP A 470 -8.89 15.47 -37.27
C TRP A 470 -8.16 14.17 -37.69
N ASP A 471 -7.43 13.55 -36.77
CA ASP A 471 -6.60 12.35 -37.02
C ASP A 471 -7.24 11.03 -36.56
N LEU A 472 -8.50 11.06 -36.12
CA LEU A 472 -9.27 9.83 -35.84
C LEU A 472 -9.70 9.13 -37.14
N ASP A 473 -9.96 7.82 -37.07
CA ASP A 473 -10.43 7.06 -38.23
C ASP A 473 -11.93 7.26 -38.46
N TRP A 474 -12.26 8.26 -39.28
CA TRP A 474 -13.63 8.60 -39.67
C TRP A 474 -14.20 7.75 -40.82
N SER A 475 -13.51 6.67 -41.24
CA SER A 475 -13.97 5.84 -42.35
C SER A 475 -15.26 5.07 -42.02
N THR A 476 -16.19 5.03 -42.98
CA THR A 476 -17.47 4.33 -42.86
C THR A 476 -17.50 3.06 -43.70
N GLN A 477 -18.14 1.99 -43.22
CA GLN A 477 -18.36 0.79 -44.03
C GLN A 477 -19.47 1.00 -45.07
N ASN A 478 -19.14 0.76 -46.34
CA ASN A 478 -20.12 0.77 -47.43
C ASN A 478 -20.99 -0.48 -47.40
N ILE A 479 -22.31 -0.30 -47.48
CA ILE A 479 -23.27 -1.40 -47.55
C ILE A 479 -23.16 -2.05 -48.95
N ARG A 480 -22.69 -3.30 -49.02
CA ARG A 480 -22.60 -4.07 -50.27
C ARG A 480 -23.83 -4.96 -50.43
N PHE A 481 -24.73 -4.60 -51.33
CA PHE A 481 -25.87 -5.45 -51.69
C PHE A 481 -25.41 -6.72 -52.43
N SER A 482 -26.00 -7.87 -52.10
CA SER A 482 -25.78 -9.10 -52.86
C SER A 482 -26.33 -8.91 -54.27
N LYS A 483 -25.47 -8.97 -55.30
CA LYS A 483 -25.95 -9.03 -56.69
C LYS A 483 -26.84 -10.27 -56.83
N SER A 484 -28.08 -10.09 -57.28
CA SER A 484 -28.96 -11.24 -57.57
C SER A 484 -28.27 -12.13 -58.59
N LYS A 485 -28.31 -13.46 -58.39
CA LYS A 485 -27.73 -14.41 -59.34
C LYS A 485 -28.50 -14.28 -60.65
N THR A 486 -27.91 -13.65 -61.66
CA THR A 486 -28.45 -13.64 -63.02
C THR A 486 -28.52 -15.08 -63.53
N LYS A 487 -29.74 -15.57 -63.77
CA LYS A 487 -29.99 -16.88 -64.37
C LYS A 487 -29.19 -17.02 -65.67
N LYS A 488 -28.43 -18.11 -65.81
CA LYS A 488 -27.90 -18.57 -67.10
C LYS A 488 -29.08 -18.74 -68.07
N LYS A 489 -29.18 -17.87 -69.08
CA LYS A 489 -29.96 -18.12 -70.29
C LYS A 489 -29.02 -18.61 -71.38
N THR A 490 -29.28 -19.83 -71.84
CA THR A 490 -28.70 -20.42 -73.04
C THR A 490 -29.47 -19.94 -74.28
N LYS A 491 -28.72 -19.40 -75.25
CA LYS A 491 -28.97 -19.21 -76.71
C LYS A 491 -30.24 -18.55 -77.26
N SER A 492 -30.07 -17.31 -77.79
CA SER A 492 -30.21 -16.88 -79.21
C SER A 492 -30.15 -15.34 -79.22
N SER A 493 -29.65 -14.57 -80.20
CA SER A 493 -29.03 -14.72 -81.51
C SER A 493 -28.46 -13.34 -81.87
N SER A 494 -27.36 -13.35 -82.65
CA SER A 494 -26.85 -12.33 -83.58
C SER A 494 -26.56 -10.89 -83.13
N ASN A 495 -25.28 -10.51 -83.34
CA ASN A 495 -24.74 -9.28 -83.94
C ASN A 495 -25.14 -7.92 -83.34
N SER A 496 -24.33 -6.88 -83.31
CA SER A 496 -22.91 -6.63 -83.55
C SER A 496 -22.66 -5.20 -83.03
N ASP A 497 -21.38 -4.84 -82.91
CA ASP A 497 -20.87 -3.46 -82.98
C ASP A 497 -21.06 -2.50 -81.80
N ALA A 498 -19.91 -2.27 -81.15
CA ALA A 498 -19.16 -1.01 -81.11
C ALA A 498 -19.79 0.29 -80.55
N GLN A 499 -18.89 1.05 -79.91
CA GLN A 499 -18.89 2.49 -79.63
C GLN A 499 -19.67 2.96 -78.39
N ILE A 500 -18.97 3.37 -77.33
CA ILE A 500 -18.34 4.69 -77.05
C ILE A 500 -19.26 5.55 -76.16
N SER A 501 -18.62 6.08 -75.11
CA SER A 501 -18.99 7.15 -74.18
C SER A 501 -20.26 7.97 -74.45
N THR A 502 -20.99 8.30 -73.39
CA THR A 502 -21.06 9.70 -72.94
C THR A 502 -21.61 9.84 -71.52
N SER A 503 -21.10 10.89 -70.92
CA SER A 503 -21.26 11.49 -69.62
C SER A 503 -22.65 12.08 -69.29
N LEU A 504 -22.86 12.22 -67.96
CA LEU A 504 -23.44 13.37 -67.23
C LEU A 504 -24.95 13.68 -67.33
N GLY A 505 -25.49 14.05 -66.16
CA GLY A 505 -26.65 14.94 -66.00
C GLY A 505 -27.90 14.22 -65.50
N HIS A 506 -28.11 14.13 -64.19
CA HIS A 506 -29.00 15.02 -63.41
C HIS A 506 -30.50 14.90 -63.71
N GLU A 507 -31.17 14.40 -62.66
CA GLU A 507 -32.46 14.81 -62.13
C GLU A 507 -33.77 14.62 -62.91
N GLN A 508 -34.65 13.91 -62.18
CA GLN A 508 -36.07 14.18 -61.98
C GLN A 508 -37.06 13.91 -63.13
N SER A 509 -38.00 13.05 -62.73
CA SER A 509 -39.44 13.11 -62.97
C SER A 509 -40.05 12.06 -63.90
N ILE A 510 -41.28 11.69 -63.51
CA ILE A 510 -42.36 11.10 -64.30
C ILE A 510 -42.56 9.58 -64.15
N PHE A 511 -43.49 9.28 -63.23
CA PHE A 511 -44.45 8.18 -63.29
C PHE A 511 -44.95 7.90 -64.71
N LYS A 512 -44.89 6.64 -65.16
CA LYS A 512 -45.93 6.03 -66.00
C LYS A 512 -46.14 4.57 -65.60
N GLY A 513 -47.31 4.30 -65.05
CA GLY A 513 -47.81 2.95 -64.82
C GLY A 513 -48.41 2.33 -66.08
N ALA A 514 -48.77 1.06 -65.92
CA ALA A 514 -49.70 0.21 -66.68
C ALA A 514 -49.05 -1.15 -66.95
N GLU A 515 -49.65 -2.31 -66.78
CA GLU A 515 -50.91 -2.77 -66.20
C GLU A 515 -50.86 -4.31 -66.34
N ASN A 516 -51.82 -5.00 -65.73
CA ASN A 516 -52.19 -6.42 -65.90
C ASN A 516 -51.48 -7.44 -64.97
N CYS A 517 -52.16 -8.32 -64.25
CA CYS A 517 -53.60 -8.53 -64.10
C CYS A 517 -53.85 -9.38 -62.85
N TRP A 518 -54.91 -9.06 -62.13
CA TRP A 518 -55.49 -9.85 -61.05
C TRP A 518 -56.30 -11.02 -61.62
N PRO A 519 -56.49 -12.14 -60.90
CA PRO A 519 -57.66 -12.98 -61.09
C PRO A 519 -58.73 -12.63 -60.04
N THR A 520 -59.83 -12.03 -60.48
CA THR A 520 -61.10 -11.99 -59.74
C THR A 520 -62.06 -13.04 -60.29
N LYS A 521 -62.44 -14.02 -59.46
CA LYS A 521 -63.84 -14.46 -59.29
C LYS A 521 -64.00 -15.37 -58.06
N ILE A 522 -64.65 -14.80 -57.03
CA ILE A 522 -65.75 -15.32 -56.17
C ILE A 522 -65.49 -16.68 -55.50
N THR A 523 -65.48 -16.79 -54.17
CA THR A 523 -66.67 -16.88 -53.29
C THR A 523 -66.37 -16.53 -51.83
N ASN A 524 -67.34 -15.90 -51.16
CA ASN A 524 -67.40 -15.71 -49.70
C ASN A 524 -67.13 -17.02 -48.95
N ASN A 525 -66.11 -17.04 -48.07
CA ASN A 525 -66.07 -17.80 -46.83
C ASN A 525 -64.92 -17.29 -45.93
N SER A 526 -65.06 -17.54 -44.63
CA SER A 526 -64.44 -16.88 -43.48
C SER A 526 -62.96 -17.21 -43.18
N ASP A 527 -62.07 -17.24 -44.19
CA ASP A 527 -60.63 -17.58 -44.00
C ASP A 527 -59.64 -16.53 -44.60
N ASP A 528 -60.11 -15.32 -44.88
CA ASP A 528 -59.35 -14.34 -45.68
C ASP A 528 -58.32 -13.51 -44.88
N SER A 529 -58.38 -13.57 -43.54
CA SER A 529 -57.36 -12.95 -42.67
C SER A 529 -56.10 -13.82 -42.60
N GLU A 530 -56.24 -15.14 -42.48
CA GLU A 530 -55.11 -16.07 -42.42
C GLU A 530 -54.33 -16.14 -43.73
N ILE A 531 -55.00 -16.03 -44.88
CA ILE A 531 -54.32 -15.99 -46.20
C ILE A 531 -53.59 -14.66 -46.40
N ARG A 532 -54.15 -13.53 -45.95
CA ARG A 532 -53.46 -12.23 -45.97
C ARG A 532 -52.31 -12.15 -44.98
N ILE A 533 -52.49 -12.68 -43.78
CA ILE A 533 -51.45 -12.73 -42.74
C ILE A 533 -50.34 -13.68 -43.19
N SER A 534 -50.67 -14.88 -43.68
CA SER A 534 -49.67 -15.81 -44.21
C SER A 534 -48.97 -15.23 -45.44
N ALA A 535 -49.64 -14.52 -46.36
CA ALA A 535 -48.99 -13.84 -47.47
C ALA A 535 -48.08 -12.69 -47.00
N ASN A 536 -48.48 -11.92 -45.97
CA ASN A 536 -47.66 -10.85 -45.39
C ASN A 536 -46.48 -11.39 -44.58
N VAL A 537 -46.70 -12.44 -43.80
CA VAL A 537 -45.66 -13.19 -43.07
C VAL A 537 -44.72 -13.83 -44.07
N GLN A 538 -45.21 -14.41 -45.16
CA GLN A 538 -44.37 -14.93 -46.24
C GLN A 538 -43.59 -13.80 -46.92
N ARG A 539 -44.16 -12.61 -47.08
CA ARG A 539 -43.43 -11.42 -47.57
C ARG A 539 -42.35 -10.93 -46.59
N ILE A 540 -42.59 -11.06 -45.28
CA ILE A 540 -41.62 -10.77 -44.20
C ILE A 540 -40.54 -11.85 -44.12
N LEU A 541 -40.90 -13.11 -44.34
CA LEU A 541 -39.96 -14.21 -44.44
C LEU A 541 -39.14 -14.08 -45.72
N ASP A 542 -39.73 -13.73 -46.86
CA ASP A 542 -39.06 -13.51 -48.13
C ASP A 542 -38.15 -12.26 -48.10
N THR A 543 -38.36 -11.32 -47.16
CA THR A 543 -37.41 -10.22 -46.96
C THR A 543 -36.07 -10.70 -46.39
N HIS A 544 -35.98 -11.90 -45.80
CA HIS A 544 -34.68 -12.51 -45.46
C HIS A 544 -33.81 -12.76 -46.72
N LEU A 545 -34.44 -13.00 -47.88
CA LEU A 545 -33.74 -13.16 -49.17
C LEU A 545 -33.20 -11.82 -49.71
N THR A 546 -33.72 -10.70 -49.19
CA THR A 546 -33.22 -9.34 -49.45
C THR A 546 -32.26 -8.82 -48.39
N LEU A 547 -32.08 -9.54 -47.26
CA LEU A 547 -31.08 -9.19 -46.26
C LEU A 547 -29.65 -9.41 -46.79
N LEU A 548 -28.72 -8.59 -46.31
CA LEU A 548 -27.31 -8.67 -46.68
C LEU A 548 -26.72 -10.02 -46.24
N LYS A 549 -25.94 -10.67 -47.11
CA LYS A 549 -25.25 -11.95 -46.80
C LYS A 549 -24.39 -11.88 -45.53
N ILE A 550 -23.88 -10.69 -45.21
CA ILE A 550 -23.18 -10.36 -43.96
C ILE A 550 -23.79 -9.04 -43.51
N GLN A 551 -24.34 -8.98 -42.30
CA GLN A 551 -24.77 -7.70 -41.73
C GLN A 551 -23.53 -6.91 -41.29
N PRO A 552 -23.22 -5.76 -41.92
CA PRO A 552 -22.13 -4.91 -41.45
C PRO A 552 -22.48 -4.36 -40.07
N HIS A 553 -21.53 -4.38 -39.14
CA HIS A 553 -21.73 -3.85 -37.79
C HIS A 553 -21.75 -2.31 -37.86
N MET A 554 -22.85 -1.69 -37.44
CA MET A 554 -23.05 -0.22 -37.39
C MET A 554 -22.69 0.51 -38.71
N PRO A 555 -23.33 0.17 -39.85
CA PRO A 555 -23.02 0.79 -41.14
C PRO A 555 -23.33 2.29 -41.14
N GLY A 556 -22.45 3.08 -41.75
CA GLY A 556 -22.55 4.55 -41.77
C GLY A 556 -21.93 5.26 -40.55
N TYR A 557 -21.50 4.53 -39.52
CA TYR A 557 -20.77 5.09 -38.39
C TYR A 557 -19.24 5.06 -38.60
N PRO A 558 -18.48 6.04 -38.07
CA PRO A 558 -17.02 6.07 -38.09
C PRO A 558 -16.36 4.82 -37.47
N ALA A 559 -15.24 4.37 -38.03
CA ALA A 559 -14.53 3.18 -37.53
C ALA A 559 -14.19 3.26 -36.03
N TRP A 560 -13.64 4.40 -35.57
CA TRP A 560 -13.32 4.60 -34.16
C TRP A 560 -14.53 4.45 -33.23
N TYR A 561 -15.73 4.83 -33.69
CA TYR A 561 -16.97 4.76 -32.91
C TYR A 561 -17.55 3.35 -32.93
N ARG A 562 -17.50 2.65 -34.07
CA ARG A 562 -17.93 1.25 -34.18
C ARG A 562 -17.11 0.34 -33.25
N ASP A 563 -15.82 0.61 -33.11
CA ASP A 563 -14.94 -0.15 -32.22
C ASP A 563 -15.34 -0.03 -30.74
N LEU A 564 -16.12 0.99 -30.36
CA LEU A 564 -16.66 1.16 -29.02
C LEU A 564 -18.00 0.46 -28.80
N CYS A 565 -18.69 0.06 -29.88
CA CYS A 565 -20.02 -0.54 -29.81
C CYS A 565 -19.92 -2.07 -29.70
N ALA A 566 -20.65 -2.67 -28.76
CA ALA A 566 -20.73 -4.12 -28.66
C ALA A 566 -21.33 -4.74 -29.95
N LYS A 567 -20.80 -5.90 -30.38
CA LYS A 567 -21.38 -6.65 -31.50
C LYS A 567 -22.59 -7.43 -31.00
N MET A 568 -23.69 -7.40 -31.76
CA MET A 568 -24.86 -8.21 -31.44
C MET A 568 -24.47 -9.71 -31.48
N PRO A 569 -24.82 -10.50 -30.46
CA PRO A 569 -24.58 -11.95 -30.46
C PRO A 569 -25.24 -12.61 -31.68
N LYS A 570 -24.59 -13.61 -32.29
CA LYS A 570 -25.22 -14.36 -33.39
C LYS A 570 -26.13 -15.43 -32.82
N VAL A 571 -27.26 -15.69 -33.48
CA VAL A 571 -28.21 -16.77 -33.12
C VAL A 571 -27.53 -18.16 -33.09
N SER A 572 -26.42 -18.35 -33.80
CA SER A 572 -25.61 -19.57 -33.79
C SER A 572 -24.80 -19.80 -32.51
N ASP A 573 -24.58 -18.75 -31.72
CA ASP A 573 -23.70 -18.77 -30.55
C ASP A 573 -24.51 -19.00 -29.25
N LEU A 574 -25.84 -19.15 -29.37
CA LEU A 574 -26.76 -19.53 -28.30
C LEU A 574 -26.86 -21.06 -28.26
N ASN A 575 -26.14 -21.70 -27.34
CA ASN A 575 -26.33 -23.13 -27.06
C ASN A 575 -27.75 -23.33 -26.51
N GLN A 576 -28.50 -24.28 -27.09
CA GLN A 576 -29.92 -24.51 -26.77
C GLN A 576 -30.24 -24.95 -25.33
N ASN A 577 -29.24 -25.14 -24.46
CA ASN A 577 -29.45 -25.79 -23.16
C ASN A 577 -28.96 -25.03 -21.92
N ASP A 578 -28.39 -23.83 -22.05
CA ASP A 578 -28.06 -23.02 -20.86
C ASP A 578 -28.33 -21.55 -21.13
N VAL A 579 -28.80 -20.85 -20.09
CA VAL A 579 -29.03 -19.40 -19.96
C VAL A 579 -30.49 -18.96 -20.14
N GLU A 580 -31.14 -18.75 -18.99
CA GLU A 580 -32.16 -17.70 -18.84
C GLU A 580 -31.65 -16.45 -19.55
N ILE A 581 -32.33 -16.01 -20.61
CA ILE A 581 -31.97 -14.81 -21.34
C ILE A 581 -32.12 -13.64 -20.37
N ASP A 582 -31.03 -13.23 -19.73
CA ASP A 582 -30.96 -11.94 -19.06
C ASP A 582 -31.14 -10.90 -20.17
N GLU A 583 -32.32 -10.27 -20.23
CA GLU A 583 -32.71 -9.30 -21.25
C GLU A 583 -31.77 -8.07 -21.30
N ASN A 584 -30.80 -7.98 -20.38
CA ASN A 584 -29.85 -6.87 -20.21
C ASN A 584 -28.51 -6.99 -20.96
N VAL A 585 -28.21 -8.08 -21.68
CA VAL A 585 -26.83 -8.37 -22.13
C VAL A 585 -26.30 -7.49 -23.29
N TRP A 586 -27.16 -6.86 -24.10
CA TRP A 586 -26.71 -6.01 -25.22
C TRP A 586 -27.59 -4.77 -25.39
N GLN A 587 -26.99 -3.57 -25.38
CA GLN A 587 -27.70 -2.32 -25.67
C GLN A 587 -27.03 -1.54 -26.82
N PRO A 588 -27.80 -0.80 -27.63
CA PRO A 588 -27.24 -0.03 -28.74
C PRO A 588 -26.44 1.18 -28.24
N GLY A 589 -25.17 1.29 -28.65
CA GLY A 589 -24.31 2.45 -28.36
C GLY A 589 -22.85 2.07 -28.04
N PRO A 590 -21.99 3.06 -27.75
CA PRO A 590 -20.56 2.85 -27.48
C PRO A 590 -20.31 2.33 -26.05
N GLN A 591 -20.89 1.17 -25.69
CA GLN A 591 -20.83 0.59 -24.35
C GLN A 591 -19.42 0.22 -23.88
N SER A 592 -18.48 -0.02 -24.81
CA SER A 592 -17.11 -0.44 -24.47
C SER A 592 -16.19 0.74 -24.12
N ILE A 593 -16.72 1.97 -24.05
CA ILE A 593 -15.93 3.17 -23.77
C ILE A 593 -15.43 3.17 -22.31
N SER A 594 -14.14 3.44 -22.13
CA SER A 594 -13.54 3.59 -20.80
C SER A 594 -12.39 4.59 -20.83
N THR A 595 -12.06 5.18 -19.68
CA THR A 595 -10.94 6.12 -19.50
C THR A 595 -9.56 5.52 -19.85
N LYS A 596 -9.47 4.20 -20.06
CA LYS A 596 -8.26 3.49 -20.48
C LYS A 596 -8.02 3.54 -21.99
N LEU A 597 -9.05 3.84 -22.79
CA LEU A 597 -8.94 3.85 -24.25
C LEU A 597 -8.23 5.12 -24.76
N ARG A 598 -7.37 4.94 -25.77
CA ARG A 598 -6.59 6.03 -26.38
C ARG A 598 -7.43 7.13 -27.03
N VAL A 599 -8.67 6.83 -27.41
CA VAL A 599 -9.59 7.80 -28.02
C VAL A 599 -10.14 8.79 -26.98
N VAL A 600 -10.29 8.39 -25.71
CA VAL A 600 -10.96 9.19 -24.68
C VAL A 600 -10.26 10.52 -24.38
N PRO A 601 -8.93 10.61 -24.22
CA PRO A 601 -8.23 11.88 -24.06
C PRO A 601 -8.53 12.91 -25.18
N LYS A 602 -8.78 12.44 -26.41
CA LYS A 602 -9.15 13.30 -27.54
C LYS A 602 -10.62 13.71 -27.49
N LEU A 603 -11.52 12.78 -27.15
CA LEU A 603 -12.95 13.08 -26.95
C LEU A 603 -13.17 14.10 -25.83
N LEU A 604 -12.35 14.04 -24.77
CA LEU A 604 -12.36 15.00 -23.66
C LEU A 604 -11.60 16.30 -23.98
N LYS A 605 -11.04 16.46 -25.18
CA LYS A 605 -10.27 17.64 -25.63
C LYS A 605 -9.26 18.12 -24.59
N LEU A 606 -8.42 17.20 -24.10
CA LEU A 606 -7.48 17.53 -23.03
C LEU A 606 -6.39 18.51 -23.50
N THR A 607 -5.97 19.37 -22.56
CA THR A 607 -4.91 20.36 -22.71
C THR A 607 -3.87 20.18 -21.61
N TRP A 608 -2.60 20.40 -21.94
CA TRP A 608 -1.48 20.46 -21.02
C TRP A 608 -0.94 21.89 -21.02
N GLN A 609 -1.01 22.59 -19.89
CA GLN A 609 -0.68 24.02 -19.78
C GLN A 609 -1.41 24.90 -20.80
N GLY A 610 -2.66 24.56 -21.12
CA GLY A 610 -3.47 25.26 -22.13
C GLY A 610 -3.23 24.82 -23.57
N TYR A 611 -2.24 23.94 -23.84
CA TYR A 611 -1.92 23.42 -25.17
C TYR A 611 -2.61 22.07 -25.46
N PRO A 612 -3.19 21.85 -26.65
CA PRO A 612 -3.83 20.59 -27.03
C PRO A 612 -2.92 19.36 -26.90
N VAL A 613 -3.43 18.31 -26.25
CA VAL A 613 -2.75 17.02 -26.10
C VAL A 613 -2.90 16.16 -27.36
N HIS A 614 -1.80 15.57 -27.82
CA HIS A 614 -1.74 14.75 -29.03
C HIS A 614 -0.93 13.46 -28.79
N TYR A 615 -1.31 12.37 -29.46
CA TYR A 615 -0.62 11.07 -29.37
C TYR A 615 0.20 10.81 -30.62
N ASN A 616 1.51 10.59 -30.45
CA ASN A 616 2.40 10.15 -31.51
C ASN A 616 2.81 8.68 -31.32
N SER A 617 2.93 7.91 -32.42
CA SER A 617 3.27 6.48 -32.38
C SER A 617 4.69 6.19 -31.86
N LYS A 618 5.64 7.10 -32.08
CA LYS A 618 7.05 6.97 -31.66
C LYS A 618 7.29 7.54 -30.26
N HIS A 619 6.78 8.74 -30.00
CA HIS A 619 7.07 9.48 -28.75
C HIS A 619 5.98 9.36 -27.68
N GLY A 620 4.83 8.76 -27.98
CA GLY A 620 3.69 8.63 -27.07
C GLY A 620 2.88 9.92 -26.93
N TRP A 621 2.27 10.13 -25.76
CA TRP A 621 1.49 11.34 -25.48
C TRP A 621 2.36 12.59 -25.27
N GLY A 622 2.00 13.67 -25.94
CA GLY A 622 2.61 14.99 -25.84
C GLY A 622 1.56 16.10 -26.00
N TYR A 623 2.01 17.33 -26.16
CA TYR A 623 1.18 18.49 -26.43
C TYR A 623 1.78 19.37 -27.53
N LEU A 624 0.92 20.10 -28.24
CA LEU A 624 1.26 20.87 -29.42
C LEU A 624 1.40 22.36 -29.08
N VAL A 625 2.55 22.95 -29.39
CA VAL A 625 2.87 24.36 -29.15
C VAL A 625 2.98 25.09 -30.50
N PRO A 626 2.43 26.30 -30.67
CA PRO A 626 2.60 27.08 -31.90
C PRO A 626 4.07 27.39 -32.18
N GLY A 627 4.55 27.06 -33.38
CA GLY A 627 5.89 27.36 -33.86
C GLY A 627 5.85 28.36 -35.02
N LYS A 628 6.74 29.36 -35.02
CA LYS A 628 6.91 30.26 -36.16
C LYS A 628 7.73 29.54 -37.25
N ASN A 629 7.08 29.04 -38.29
CA ASN A 629 7.80 28.59 -39.49
C ASN A 629 8.03 29.76 -40.44
N GLU A 630 9.20 30.40 -40.37
CA GLU A 630 9.71 31.29 -41.44
C GLU A 630 10.14 30.51 -42.70
N PHE A 631 10.24 29.18 -42.63
CA PHE A 631 10.74 28.34 -43.73
C PHE A 631 9.71 27.88 -44.78
N ASN A 632 8.44 28.34 -44.72
CA ASN A 632 7.38 27.83 -45.62
C ASN A 632 6.66 28.88 -46.47
N GLN A 633 7.10 30.15 -46.49
CA GLN A 633 6.47 31.13 -47.39
C GLN A 633 6.84 30.90 -48.87
N GLU A 634 8.04 30.43 -49.17
CA GLU A 634 8.44 30.14 -50.57
C GLU A 634 7.89 28.79 -51.08
N ALA A 635 7.71 27.80 -50.21
CA ALA A 635 7.21 26.48 -50.59
C ALA A 635 5.66 26.42 -50.77
N ASN A 636 4.91 27.34 -50.15
CA ASN A 636 3.45 27.39 -50.30
C ASN A 636 3.01 28.04 -51.63
N ILE A 637 3.79 28.98 -52.17
CA ILE A 637 3.47 29.65 -53.44
C ILE A 637 3.64 28.68 -54.63
N GLU A 638 4.58 27.73 -54.55
CA GLU A 638 4.77 26.70 -55.58
C GLU A 638 3.85 25.48 -55.41
N LYS A 639 3.44 25.14 -54.18
CA LYS A 639 2.50 24.03 -53.92
C LYS A 639 1.04 24.36 -54.21
N GLU A 640 0.59 25.60 -54.01
CA GLU A 640 -0.79 25.99 -54.37
C GLU A 640 -1.04 25.88 -55.88
N LYS A 641 -0.02 26.07 -56.72
CA LYS A 641 -0.10 25.83 -58.18
C LYS A 641 -0.05 24.36 -58.58
N PHE A 642 0.50 23.48 -57.73
CA PHE A 642 0.66 22.05 -58.02
C PHE A 642 -0.48 21.18 -57.45
N ILE A 643 -1.33 21.74 -56.58
CA ILE A 643 -2.45 21.05 -55.94
C ILE A 643 -3.73 21.09 -56.79
N GLU A 644 -3.95 22.13 -57.60
CA GLU A 644 -5.10 22.17 -58.53
C GLU A 644 -5.05 21.07 -59.62
N GLU A 645 -3.87 20.53 -59.94
CA GLU A 645 -3.74 19.48 -60.97
C GLU A 645 -3.82 18.04 -60.43
N LYS A 646 -3.82 17.81 -59.11
CA LYS A 646 -3.74 16.45 -58.51
C LYS A 646 -4.97 15.98 -57.72
N GLU A 647 -6.05 16.76 -57.66
CA GLU A 647 -7.29 16.35 -56.97
C GLU A 647 -8.05 15.18 -57.66
N GLN A 648 -7.54 14.60 -58.75
CA GLN A 648 -8.17 13.46 -59.44
C GLN A 648 -7.61 12.08 -59.09
N SER A 649 -6.75 11.92 -58.07
CA SER A 649 -6.31 10.56 -57.65
C SER A 649 -6.08 10.38 -56.14
N SER A 650 -7.11 9.84 -55.48
CA SER A 650 -7.06 8.86 -54.37
C SER A 650 -5.91 8.94 -53.35
N THR A 651 -6.09 9.71 -52.26
CA THR A 651 -6.05 9.29 -50.83
C THR A 651 -6.10 10.55 -49.97
N SER A 652 -7.28 10.86 -49.41
CA SER A 652 -7.53 12.06 -48.61
C SER A 652 -6.84 11.96 -47.24
N THR A 653 -5.61 12.45 -47.12
CA THR A 653 -5.04 12.76 -45.81
C THR A 653 -5.58 14.12 -45.36
N CYS A 654 -6.31 14.14 -44.24
CA CYS A 654 -6.84 15.38 -43.68
C CYS A 654 -5.67 16.23 -43.18
N GLN A 655 -5.56 17.49 -43.63
CA GLN A 655 -4.53 18.43 -43.17
C GLN A 655 -4.88 18.96 -41.76
N PHE A 656 -3.85 19.28 -40.97
CA PHE A 656 -4.00 19.80 -39.60
C PHE A 656 -4.63 21.21 -39.56
N PRO A 657 -5.67 21.46 -38.74
CA PRO A 657 -6.37 22.75 -38.70
C PRO A 657 -5.60 23.82 -37.89
N TYR A 658 -4.54 24.38 -38.47
CA TYR A 658 -3.66 25.34 -37.78
C TYR A 658 -4.35 26.62 -37.28
N LYS A 659 -5.28 27.20 -38.06
CA LYS A 659 -6.00 28.43 -37.67
C LYS A 659 -6.84 28.26 -36.41
N ALA A 660 -7.61 27.17 -36.33
CA ALA A 660 -8.40 26.83 -35.16
C ALA A 660 -7.50 26.55 -33.94
N PHE A 661 -6.40 25.82 -34.15
CA PHE A 661 -5.39 25.56 -33.12
C PHE A 661 -4.77 26.86 -32.57
N GLU A 662 -4.46 27.83 -33.42
CA GLU A 662 -3.87 29.11 -33.02
C GLU A 662 -4.84 29.96 -32.17
N GLU A 663 -6.13 29.99 -32.53
CA GLU A 663 -7.17 30.66 -31.74
C GLU A 663 -7.34 30.05 -30.36
N ILE A 664 -7.32 28.71 -30.26
CA ILE A 664 -7.39 28.00 -28.98
C ILE A 664 -6.22 28.39 -28.07
N CYS A 665 -4.99 28.38 -28.59
CA CYS A 665 -3.80 28.70 -27.81
C CYS A 665 -3.76 30.17 -27.35
N LYS A 666 -4.39 31.09 -28.10
CA LYS A 666 -4.50 32.52 -27.73
C LYS A 666 -5.48 32.76 -26.56
N VAL A 667 -6.46 31.89 -26.38
CA VAL A 667 -7.47 31.99 -25.32
C VAL A 667 -7.03 31.31 -24.02
N THR A 668 -6.22 30.25 -24.11
CA THR A 668 -5.89 29.38 -22.97
C THR A 668 -4.59 29.71 -22.24
N VAL A 669 -3.64 30.42 -22.87
CA VAL A 669 -2.33 30.72 -22.29
C VAL A 669 -2.33 32.15 -21.68
N PRO A 670 -2.12 32.32 -20.36
CA PRO A 670 -2.01 33.65 -19.77
C PRO A 670 -0.75 34.36 -20.31
N VAL A 671 -0.92 35.59 -20.81
CA VAL A 671 0.18 36.46 -21.23
C VAL A 671 1.01 36.83 -20.01
N ILE A 672 2.16 36.19 -19.83
CA ILE A 672 3.15 36.62 -18.84
C ILE A 672 3.80 37.89 -19.40
N THR A 673 3.40 39.06 -18.89
CA THR A 673 4.16 40.30 -19.08
C THR A 673 5.44 40.19 -18.26
N ASN A 674 6.55 39.91 -18.93
CA ASN A 674 7.88 39.94 -18.32
C ASN A 674 8.23 41.39 -17.93
N GLU A 675 8.04 41.76 -16.66
CA GLU A 675 8.72 42.90 -16.06
C GLU A 675 9.95 42.40 -15.29
N GLU A 676 11.09 43.01 -15.64
CA GLU A 676 12.36 43.13 -14.91
C GLU A 676 13.17 41.85 -14.60
N VAL A 677 14.13 41.54 -15.49
CA VAL A 677 15.36 40.81 -15.13
C VAL A 677 16.56 41.73 -15.40
N THR A 678 17.20 42.15 -14.31
CA THR A 678 18.44 42.92 -14.29
C THR A 678 19.60 42.14 -14.94
N GLN A 679 20.37 42.85 -15.74
CA GLN A 679 21.58 42.35 -16.41
C GLN A 679 22.69 42.15 -15.38
N GLU A 680 22.95 40.91 -14.97
CA GLU A 680 24.30 40.49 -14.51
C GLU A 680 24.38 38.97 -14.38
N SER A 681 24.82 38.30 -15.46
CA SER A 681 25.67 37.09 -15.43
C SER A 681 25.68 36.45 -16.83
N LYS A 682 26.42 37.05 -17.77
CA LYS A 682 26.90 36.32 -18.96
C LYS A 682 28.35 35.93 -18.71
N LEU A 683 28.62 34.65 -18.93
CA LEU A 683 29.89 34.00 -19.30
C LEU A 683 30.13 32.80 -18.41
N ILE A 684 29.68 31.62 -18.87
CA ILE A 684 30.44 30.37 -18.97
C ILE A 684 29.55 29.34 -19.71
N ASP A 685 30.15 28.66 -20.68
CA ASP A 685 29.68 27.49 -21.45
C ASP A 685 28.79 27.68 -22.69
N MET A 686 29.45 28.24 -23.71
CA MET A 686 29.17 28.02 -25.13
C MET A 686 29.52 26.57 -25.51
N GLN A 687 28.53 25.79 -25.95
CA GLN A 687 28.56 24.94 -27.18
C GLN A 687 27.49 23.83 -27.23
N ILE A 688 26.69 23.60 -26.19
CA ILE A 688 25.56 22.63 -26.27
C ILE A 688 24.20 23.27 -25.92
N SER A 689 24.15 24.36 -25.13
CA SER A 689 22.89 25.05 -24.81
C SER A 689 22.41 26.06 -25.86
N ASN A 690 23.31 26.55 -26.74
CA ASN A 690 22.95 27.54 -27.76
C ASN A 690 22.05 27.00 -28.89
N LEU A 691 22.00 25.69 -29.11
CA LEU A 691 21.14 25.13 -30.17
C LEU A 691 19.67 25.08 -29.75
N ILE A 692 19.38 24.87 -28.46
CA ILE A 692 18.01 24.73 -27.95
C ILE A 692 17.37 26.11 -27.70
N GLU A 693 18.14 27.09 -27.21
CA GLU A 693 17.66 28.47 -27.03
C GLU A 693 17.43 29.22 -28.35
N GLN A 694 18.04 28.80 -29.46
CA GLN A 694 17.81 29.40 -30.78
C GLN A 694 16.54 28.90 -31.49
N ILE A 695 15.99 27.74 -31.10
CA ILE A 695 14.90 27.08 -31.85
C ILE A 695 13.50 27.40 -31.27
N CYS A 696 13.37 27.60 -29.95
CA CYS A 696 12.11 28.01 -29.31
C CYS A 696 12.39 28.96 -28.13
N PRO A 697 12.38 30.29 -28.33
CA PRO A 697 12.69 31.25 -27.27
C PRO A 697 11.64 31.33 -26.15
N THR A 698 10.43 30.78 -26.38
CA THR A 698 9.23 31.14 -25.60
C THR A 698 8.61 30.00 -24.78
N HIS A 699 9.02 28.73 -24.93
CA HIS A 699 8.39 27.62 -24.20
C HIS A 699 9.39 26.60 -23.65
N GLN A 700 9.30 26.30 -22.35
CA GLN A 700 10.16 25.33 -21.65
C GLN A 700 9.43 23.99 -21.48
N GLY A 701 10.02 22.89 -21.94
CA GLY A 701 9.41 21.55 -21.85
C GLY A 701 10.31 20.41 -22.36
N ASN A 702 9.82 19.17 -22.34
CA ASN A 702 10.53 18.00 -22.86
C ASN A 702 10.34 17.88 -24.39
N GLY A 703 11.20 18.55 -25.14
CA GLY A 703 11.10 18.76 -26.60
C GLY A 703 11.86 20.05 -26.99
N PRO A 704 11.69 20.59 -28.20
CA PRO A 704 10.79 20.13 -29.27
C PRO A 704 11.31 18.87 -29.97
N TYR A 705 10.39 17.99 -30.39
CA TYR A 705 10.69 16.85 -31.25
C TYR A 705 10.24 17.16 -32.69
N ASP A 706 11.20 17.46 -33.56
CA ASP A 706 10.92 17.93 -34.93
C ASP A 706 10.45 16.82 -35.90
N ASP A 707 10.61 15.55 -35.53
CA ASP A 707 10.21 14.41 -36.36
C ASP A 707 8.69 14.10 -36.36
N VAL A 708 7.90 14.87 -35.59
CA VAL A 708 6.43 14.74 -35.53
C VAL A 708 5.75 15.44 -36.73
N ASN A 709 6.46 16.31 -37.47
CA ASN A 709 6.07 16.85 -38.79
C ASN A 709 4.63 17.41 -38.92
N ILE A 710 4.08 18.04 -37.86
CA ILE A 710 2.82 18.77 -37.93
C ILE A 710 3.11 20.21 -38.38
N PRO A 711 2.62 20.68 -39.53
CA PRO A 711 2.95 22.01 -40.05
C PRO A 711 2.58 23.13 -39.07
N GLY A 712 3.57 23.96 -38.71
CA GLY A 712 3.38 25.12 -37.82
C GLY A 712 3.36 24.79 -36.32
N CYS A 713 3.50 23.52 -35.91
CA CYS A 713 3.46 23.13 -34.50
C CYS A 713 4.74 22.44 -34.07
N TRP A 714 5.18 22.71 -32.84
CA TRP A 714 6.18 21.93 -32.13
C TRP A 714 5.51 20.91 -31.22
N PHE A 715 6.11 19.72 -31.12
CA PHE A 715 5.63 18.67 -30.22
C PHE A 715 6.54 18.54 -28.99
N PHE A 716 5.92 18.59 -27.81
CA PHE A 716 6.58 18.35 -26.54
C PHE A 716 5.97 17.13 -25.84
N LYS A 717 6.81 16.23 -25.34
CA LYS A 717 6.37 15.00 -24.69
C LYS A 717 5.94 15.26 -23.25
N ILE A 718 4.84 14.62 -22.82
CA ILE A 718 4.41 14.69 -21.41
C ILE A 718 5.44 13.95 -20.53
N PRO A 719 5.89 14.55 -19.41
CA PRO A 719 6.84 13.90 -18.50
C PRO A 719 6.30 12.59 -17.91
N HIS A 720 7.11 11.54 -17.92
CA HIS A 720 6.76 10.26 -17.32
C HIS A 720 7.34 10.10 -15.90
N LYS A 721 6.61 9.45 -14.99
CA LYS A 721 6.97 9.25 -13.57
C LYS A 721 8.31 8.54 -13.32
N ASP A 722 8.79 7.76 -14.28
CA ASP A 722 10.07 7.04 -14.19
C ASP A 722 11.22 7.76 -14.93
N GLY A 723 10.95 8.92 -15.54
CA GLY A 723 11.90 9.71 -16.34
C GLY A 723 11.43 9.97 -17.77
N ASN A 724 11.94 11.04 -18.37
CA ASN A 724 11.50 11.60 -19.65
C ASN A 724 11.72 10.69 -20.87
N GLU A 725 12.60 9.69 -20.76
CA GLU A 725 12.83 8.70 -21.82
C GLU A 725 11.63 7.77 -22.04
N LYS A 726 10.83 7.50 -21.01
CA LYS A 726 9.67 6.61 -21.11
C LYS A 726 8.45 7.33 -21.67
N ASN A 727 7.63 6.62 -22.43
CA ASN A 727 6.39 7.15 -22.99
C ASN A 727 5.26 7.07 -21.96
N VAL A 728 4.44 8.13 -21.89
CA VAL A 728 3.17 8.09 -21.17
C VAL A 728 2.21 7.20 -21.94
N GLY A 729 1.56 6.25 -21.27
CA GLY A 729 0.58 5.34 -21.87
C GLY A 729 -0.85 5.92 -21.87
N ASN A 730 -1.30 6.42 -20.71
CA ASN A 730 -2.60 7.06 -20.54
C ASN A 730 -2.43 8.40 -19.79
N PRO A 731 -2.78 9.55 -20.38
CA PRO A 731 -2.68 10.86 -19.72
C PRO A 731 -3.71 11.01 -18.59
N LEU A 732 -4.72 10.15 -18.52
CA LEU A 732 -5.69 10.07 -17.42
C LEU A 732 -5.29 9.06 -16.34
N ALA A 733 -4.06 8.54 -16.39
CA ALA A 733 -3.56 7.65 -15.35
C ALA A 733 -3.42 8.37 -14.00
N ARG A 734 -3.55 7.60 -12.91
CA ARG A 734 -3.42 8.07 -11.52
C ARG A 734 -2.21 8.97 -11.25
N SER A 735 -1.07 8.74 -11.92
CA SER A 735 0.14 9.55 -11.74
C SER A 735 -0.03 11.03 -12.11
N PHE A 736 -1.03 11.38 -12.90
CA PHE A 736 -1.33 12.75 -13.31
C PHE A 736 -2.43 13.42 -12.47
N GLY A 737 -2.93 12.76 -11.41
CA GLY A 737 -3.97 13.32 -10.54
C GLY A 737 -3.60 14.66 -9.90
N SER A 738 -2.34 14.85 -9.51
CA SER A 738 -1.84 16.14 -8.99
C SER A 738 -1.82 17.23 -10.07
N LYS A 739 -1.52 16.84 -11.32
CA LYS A 739 -1.48 17.75 -12.48
C LYS A 739 -2.86 18.18 -12.94
N ILE A 740 -3.88 17.40 -12.61
CA ILE A 740 -5.27 17.80 -12.83
C ILE A 740 -5.68 18.81 -11.75
N ALA A 741 -5.31 18.56 -10.49
CA ALA A 741 -5.65 19.43 -9.37
C ALA A 741 -4.95 20.80 -9.44
N ASP A 742 -3.71 20.87 -9.93
CA ASP A 742 -2.97 22.13 -10.11
C ASP A 742 -3.32 22.87 -11.41
N GLY A 743 -4.24 22.33 -12.23
CA GLY A 743 -4.69 22.92 -13.48
C GLY A 743 -3.74 22.71 -14.67
N THR A 744 -2.62 22.00 -14.51
CA THR A 744 -1.68 21.69 -15.60
C THR A 744 -2.34 20.83 -16.69
N LEU A 745 -3.13 19.82 -16.31
CA LEU A 745 -3.87 18.94 -17.23
C LEU A 745 -5.37 19.17 -17.05
N GLN A 746 -6.01 19.80 -18.02
CA GLN A 746 -7.42 20.16 -17.97
C GLN A 746 -8.11 19.92 -19.31
N SER A 747 -9.44 19.84 -19.34
CA SER A 747 -10.19 19.77 -20.59
C SER A 747 -10.46 21.16 -21.16
N TYR A 748 -10.45 21.27 -22.48
CA TYR A 748 -10.91 22.45 -23.19
C TYR A 748 -12.44 22.57 -23.07
N GLN A 749 -12.90 23.48 -22.19
CA GLN A 749 -14.29 23.93 -22.05
C GLN A 749 -15.33 22.87 -21.59
N SER A 750 -14.94 21.64 -21.26
CA SER A 750 -15.86 20.60 -20.76
C SER A 750 -15.78 20.44 -19.23
N THR A 751 -16.88 20.78 -18.54
CA THR A 751 -17.07 20.47 -17.12
C THR A 751 -17.13 18.97 -16.86
N ALA A 752 -17.63 18.19 -17.83
CA ALA A 752 -17.76 16.74 -17.73
C ALA A 752 -16.39 16.05 -17.55
N ALA A 753 -15.35 16.51 -18.24
CA ALA A 753 -14.02 15.94 -18.07
C ALA A 753 -13.45 16.16 -16.66
N ALA A 754 -13.68 17.31 -16.04
CA ALA A 754 -13.24 17.56 -14.66
C ALA A 754 -13.93 16.59 -13.67
N VAL A 755 -15.24 16.37 -13.84
CA VAL A 755 -16.01 15.41 -13.05
C VAL A 755 -15.52 13.97 -13.25
N LEU A 756 -15.31 13.54 -14.50
CA LEU A 756 -14.79 12.21 -14.83
C LEU A 756 -13.41 11.95 -14.19
N LEU A 757 -12.56 12.97 -14.10
CA LEU A 757 -11.25 12.84 -13.48
C LEU A 757 -11.33 12.73 -11.96
N GLN A 758 -12.23 13.49 -11.34
CA GLN A 758 -12.50 13.37 -9.91
C GLN A 758 -13.06 11.98 -9.58
N TRP A 759 -14.01 11.47 -10.36
CA TRP A 759 -14.55 10.11 -10.20
C TRP A 759 -13.50 9.03 -10.43
N SER A 760 -12.66 9.16 -11.46
CA SER A 760 -11.56 8.22 -11.67
C SER A 760 -10.59 8.16 -10.48
N LYS A 761 -10.33 9.31 -9.83
CA LYS A 761 -9.56 9.38 -8.58
C LYS A 761 -10.26 8.63 -7.44
N MET A 762 -11.57 8.81 -7.30
CA MET A 762 -12.41 8.14 -6.28
C MET A 762 -12.43 6.62 -6.42
N LEU A 763 -12.59 6.12 -7.66
CA LEU A 763 -12.63 4.70 -8.00
C LEU A 763 -11.27 4.00 -7.80
N SER A 764 -10.17 4.72 -8.02
CA SER A 764 -8.81 4.16 -8.06
C SER A 764 -8.41 3.41 -6.80
N TYR A 765 -8.86 3.83 -5.61
CA TYR A 765 -8.49 3.14 -4.37
C TYR A 765 -9.19 1.79 -4.26
N TRP A 766 -10.51 1.75 -4.45
CA TRP A 766 -11.30 0.52 -4.35
C TRP A 766 -10.84 -0.52 -5.37
N GLN A 767 -10.68 -0.15 -6.65
CA GLN A 767 -10.21 -1.07 -7.72
C GLN A 767 -8.91 -1.82 -7.39
N ASN A 768 -8.01 -1.19 -6.63
CA ASN A 768 -6.72 -1.78 -6.28
C ASN A 768 -6.76 -2.64 -5.01
N ASN A 769 -7.69 -2.35 -4.09
CA ASN A 769 -7.71 -2.94 -2.75
C ASN A 769 -8.89 -3.90 -2.53
N GLU A 770 -9.98 -3.75 -3.27
CA GLU A 770 -11.22 -4.54 -3.14
C GLU A 770 -10.93 -6.04 -3.08
N LYS A 771 -10.14 -6.57 -4.03
CA LYS A 771 -9.78 -8.01 -4.03
C LYS A 771 -9.10 -8.46 -2.74
N ARG A 772 -8.24 -7.61 -2.15
CA ARG A 772 -7.51 -7.91 -0.91
C ARG A 772 -8.40 -7.78 0.33
N ILE A 773 -9.37 -6.87 0.29
CA ILE A 773 -10.35 -6.63 1.36
C ILE A 773 -11.38 -7.77 1.37
N LYS A 774 -11.94 -8.12 0.20
CA LYS A 774 -12.91 -9.21 0.05
C LYS A 774 -12.29 -10.59 0.29
N SER A 775 -10.98 -10.75 0.06
CA SER A 775 -10.29 -12.01 0.35
C SER A 775 -9.96 -12.22 1.84
N GLN A 776 -10.25 -11.24 2.71
CA GLN A 776 -10.12 -11.45 4.15
C GLN A 776 -11.11 -12.54 4.58
N MET A 777 -10.75 -13.32 5.61
CA MET A 777 -11.58 -14.42 6.11
C MET A 777 -12.22 -14.03 7.45
N PRO A 778 -13.42 -13.40 7.44
CA PRO A 778 -14.16 -13.14 8.66
C PRO A 778 -14.76 -14.45 9.18
N ILE A 779 -14.52 -14.76 10.45
CA ILE A 779 -15.18 -15.87 11.14
C ILE A 779 -16.15 -15.27 12.16
N TRP A 780 -17.44 -15.57 11.99
CA TRP A 780 -18.51 -15.12 12.87
C TRP A 780 -18.65 -16.07 14.06
N ILE A 781 -18.66 -15.51 15.27
CA ILE A 781 -18.68 -16.28 16.53
C ILE A 781 -20.15 -16.47 16.95
N LYS A 782 -20.52 -17.71 17.32
CA LYS A 782 -21.85 -18.03 17.82
C LYS A 782 -22.00 -17.52 19.26
N GLU A 783 -23.23 -17.23 19.68
CA GLU A 783 -23.50 -16.71 21.04
C GLU A 783 -22.95 -17.62 22.15
N ASN A 784 -23.02 -18.94 21.97
CA ASN A 784 -22.51 -19.93 22.91
C ASN A 784 -20.97 -19.95 23.05
N ASP A 785 -20.25 -19.41 22.06
CA ASP A 785 -18.78 -19.38 22.03
C ASP A 785 -18.23 -18.01 22.49
N LEU A 786 -19.10 -17.04 22.78
CA LEU A 786 -18.71 -15.74 23.31
C LEU A 786 -18.50 -15.80 24.83
N PRO A 787 -17.58 -15.00 25.40
CA PRO A 787 -17.48 -14.83 26.84
C PRO A 787 -18.80 -14.31 27.44
N ASP A 788 -19.18 -14.80 28.62
CA ASP A 788 -20.48 -14.51 29.26
C ASP A 788 -20.79 -13.01 29.38
N HIS A 789 -19.80 -12.17 29.69
CA HIS A 789 -19.99 -10.72 29.80
C HIS A 789 -20.25 -10.05 28.45
N VAL A 790 -19.57 -10.52 27.40
CA VAL A 790 -19.78 -10.02 26.03
C VAL A 790 -21.12 -10.50 25.50
N ALA A 791 -21.46 -11.78 25.72
CA ALA A 791 -22.73 -12.35 25.28
C ALA A 791 -23.92 -11.57 25.87
N LYS A 792 -23.88 -11.22 27.16
CA LYS A 792 -24.93 -10.41 27.83
C LYS A 792 -25.08 -9.00 27.26
N LEU A 793 -23.96 -8.37 26.88
CA LEU A 793 -23.95 -7.00 26.32
C LEU A 793 -24.25 -6.98 24.82
N THR A 794 -24.14 -8.13 24.15
CA THR A 794 -24.42 -8.25 22.73
C THR A 794 -25.93 -8.31 22.54
N LYS A 795 -26.48 -7.28 21.87
CA LYS A 795 -27.90 -7.30 21.48
C LYS A 795 -28.16 -8.48 20.54
N SER A 796 -29.35 -9.08 20.60
CA SER A 796 -29.72 -10.28 19.83
C SER A 796 -29.44 -10.18 18.32
N ASP A 797 -29.44 -8.97 17.76
CA ASP A 797 -29.24 -8.75 16.33
C ASP A 797 -27.77 -8.49 15.94
N ASN A 798 -26.88 -8.31 16.92
CA ASN A 798 -25.48 -7.93 16.66
C ASN A 798 -24.57 -9.14 16.54
N GLN A 799 -24.01 -9.36 15.34
CA GLN A 799 -23.01 -10.39 15.12
C GLN A 799 -21.59 -9.88 15.44
N ILE A 800 -20.80 -10.71 16.11
CA ILE A 800 -19.37 -10.49 16.34
C ILE A 800 -18.58 -11.45 15.44
N GLY A 801 -17.60 -10.90 14.74
CA GLY A 801 -16.67 -11.70 13.94
C GLY A 801 -15.24 -11.31 14.25
N ILE A 802 -14.30 -12.16 13.83
CA ILE A 802 -12.87 -11.90 13.94
C ILE A 802 -12.20 -12.18 12.60
N ILE A 803 -11.28 -11.30 12.22
CA ILE A 803 -10.35 -11.47 11.11
C ILE A 803 -8.95 -11.68 11.70
N LEU A 804 -8.27 -12.72 11.24
CA LEU A 804 -6.85 -12.93 11.54
C LEU A 804 -6.00 -12.42 10.38
N PRO A 805 -5.29 -11.28 10.53
CA PRO A 805 -4.41 -10.79 9.49
C PRO A 805 -3.21 -11.73 9.32
N ARG A 806 -2.84 -12.02 8.06
CA ARG A 806 -1.72 -12.91 7.72
C ARG A 806 -0.38 -12.16 7.81
N VAL A 807 -0.04 -11.70 9.01
CA VAL A 807 1.14 -10.86 9.27
C VAL A 807 2.42 -11.71 9.28
N VAL A 808 3.34 -11.44 8.36
CA VAL A 808 4.71 -11.93 8.45
C VAL A 808 5.46 -11.03 9.41
N VAL A 809 5.72 -11.50 10.64
CA VAL A 809 6.27 -10.72 11.75
C VAL A 809 7.57 -10.00 11.38
N ALA A 810 8.43 -10.64 10.57
CA ALA A 810 9.61 -10.02 9.99
C ALA A 810 9.69 -10.27 8.47
N GLY A 811 8.87 -9.53 7.70
CA GLY A 811 8.75 -9.70 6.24
C GLY A 811 9.80 -8.94 5.41
N THR A 812 10.63 -8.11 6.04
CA THR A 812 11.68 -7.31 5.39
C THR A 812 13.02 -7.45 6.09
N VAL A 813 14.13 -7.14 5.40
CA VAL A 813 15.49 -7.15 5.98
C VAL A 813 15.64 -6.19 7.17
N THR A 814 14.80 -5.15 7.24
CA THR A 814 14.73 -4.24 8.39
C THR A 814 13.91 -4.77 9.56
N ARG A 815 13.44 -6.04 9.46
CA ARG A 815 12.63 -6.76 10.46
C ARG A 815 11.22 -6.23 10.64
N ARG A 816 10.75 -5.32 9.76
CA ARG A 816 9.36 -4.86 9.80
C ARG A 816 8.39 -5.96 9.42
N ALA A 817 7.26 -5.97 10.12
CA ALA A 817 6.11 -6.78 9.75
C ALA A 817 5.58 -6.39 8.37
N VAL A 818 5.05 -7.39 7.64
CA VAL A 818 4.44 -7.19 6.33
C VAL A 818 3.09 -7.88 6.29
N GLU A 819 2.07 -7.12 5.92
CA GLU A 819 0.73 -7.59 5.61
C GLU A 819 0.14 -6.64 4.55
N PRO A 820 -0.39 -7.15 3.42
CA PRO A 820 -0.70 -6.35 2.23
C PRO A 820 -2.01 -5.57 2.26
N THR A 821 -2.81 -5.68 3.33
CA THR A 821 -4.13 -5.05 3.47
C THR A 821 -4.10 -4.05 4.63
N TRP A 822 -4.02 -4.54 5.86
CA TRP A 822 -4.16 -3.82 7.12
C TRP A 822 -2.96 -2.91 7.44
N LEU A 823 -1.73 -3.41 7.26
CA LEU A 823 -0.53 -2.58 7.47
C LEU A 823 -0.29 -1.56 6.36
N THR A 824 -1.08 -1.62 5.28
CA THR A 824 -1.05 -0.65 4.17
C THR A 824 -2.34 0.16 4.03
N ALA A 825 -3.32 -0.07 4.92
CA ALA A 825 -4.63 0.56 4.85
C ALA A 825 -4.47 2.08 4.98
N SER A 826 -5.09 2.82 4.05
CA SER A 826 -5.08 4.28 4.13
C SER A 826 -6.01 4.78 5.23
N ASN A 827 -5.82 6.02 5.65
CA ASN A 827 -6.81 6.73 6.45
C ASN A 827 -8.01 7.12 5.57
N ALA A 828 -9.16 7.37 6.19
CA ALA A 828 -10.35 7.81 5.50
C ALA A 828 -10.10 9.12 4.72
N GLN A 829 -10.49 9.15 3.45
CA GLN A 829 -10.41 10.32 2.59
C GLN A 829 -11.73 10.53 1.85
N THR A 830 -12.15 11.79 1.76
CA THR A 830 -13.41 12.18 1.12
C THR A 830 -13.43 11.94 -0.39
N ASP A 831 -12.27 11.67 -0.99
CA ASP A 831 -12.10 11.43 -2.42
C ASP A 831 -11.70 9.99 -2.75
N ARG A 832 -11.94 9.02 -1.84
CA ARG A 832 -11.62 7.60 -2.06
C ARG A 832 -12.68 6.68 -1.46
N ILE A 833 -13.30 5.88 -2.32
CA ILE A 833 -14.27 4.84 -1.94
C ILE A 833 -13.58 3.79 -1.08
N GLY A 834 -14.20 3.38 0.03
CA GLY A 834 -13.73 2.32 0.91
C GLY A 834 -12.48 2.64 1.71
N SER A 835 -12.09 3.93 1.80
CA SER A 835 -10.90 4.36 2.56
C SER A 835 -11.12 4.39 4.07
N GLU A 836 -12.36 4.23 4.52
CA GLU A 836 -12.80 4.08 5.92
C GLU A 836 -12.60 2.66 6.48
N LEU A 837 -12.00 1.75 5.71
CA LEU A 837 -11.77 0.34 6.06
C LEU A 837 -11.31 0.10 7.52
N LYS A 838 -10.38 0.92 8.03
CA LYS A 838 -9.86 0.75 9.40
C LYS A 838 -10.97 0.83 10.46
N ALA A 839 -11.94 1.72 10.26
CA ALA A 839 -13.03 1.93 11.20
C ALA A 839 -14.03 0.77 11.25
N MET A 840 -13.94 -0.18 10.31
CA MET A 840 -14.73 -1.41 10.34
C MET A 840 -14.17 -2.45 11.31
N VAL A 841 -12.93 -2.27 11.76
CA VAL A 841 -12.41 -2.97 12.94
C VAL A 841 -12.98 -2.28 14.17
N GLN A 842 -13.86 -2.99 14.88
CA GLN A 842 -14.66 -2.46 15.98
C GLN A 842 -14.49 -3.33 17.20
N ALA A 843 -14.28 -2.69 18.35
CA ALA A 843 -14.12 -3.38 19.62
C ALA A 843 -15.44 -4.11 19.98
N PRO A 844 -15.36 -5.34 20.51
CA PRO A 844 -16.53 -6.03 21.03
C PRO A 844 -17.22 -5.23 22.15
N PRO A 845 -18.52 -5.43 22.40
CA PRO A 845 -19.21 -4.82 23.53
C PRO A 845 -18.46 -5.05 24.85
N GLY A 846 -18.27 -3.98 25.63
CA GLY A 846 -17.49 -3.99 26.87
C GLY A 846 -15.98 -3.78 26.70
N TYR A 847 -15.48 -3.68 25.46
CA TYR A 847 -14.08 -3.40 25.15
C TYR A 847 -13.92 -2.08 24.41
N CYS A 848 -12.71 -1.53 24.45
CA CYS A 848 -12.28 -0.41 23.63
C CYS A 848 -10.83 -0.64 23.16
N PHE A 849 -10.45 0.04 22.08
CA PHE A 849 -9.06 0.12 21.66
C PHE A 849 -8.38 1.24 22.41
N VAL A 850 -7.18 0.95 22.91
CA VAL A 850 -6.25 1.94 23.47
C VAL A 850 -5.02 1.96 22.58
N GLY A 851 -4.70 3.12 22.02
CA GLY A 851 -3.58 3.27 21.10
C GLY A 851 -3.00 4.67 21.15
N ALA A 852 -1.80 4.84 20.59
CA ALA A 852 -1.19 6.15 20.42
C ALA A 852 -0.27 6.12 19.20
N ASP A 853 -0.12 7.25 18.53
CA ASP A 853 0.86 7.41 17.45
C ASP A 853 2.17 7.99 18.01
N VAL A 854 3.31 7.41 17.59
CA VAL A 854 4.63 7.93 17.97
C VAL A 854 5.03 8.98 16.93
N ASP A 855 4.84 10.25 17.29
CA ASP A 855 5.25 11.37 16.43
C ASP A 855 6.71 11.25 15.99
N SER A 856 6.90 11.15 14.66
CA SER A 856 8.21 11.15 14.00
C SER A 856 9.24 10.18 14.62
N GLN A 857 8.82 8.97 15.01
CA GLN A 857 9.66 7.95 15.66
C GLN A 857 11.06 7.79 15.03
N GLU A 858 11.13 7.55 13.72
CA GLU A 858 12.40 7.34 13.01
C GLU A 858 13.29 8.59 13.01
N LEU A 859 12.66 9.76 12.95
CA LEU A 859 13.34 11.04 13.00
C LEU A 859 13.99 11.24 14.37
N TRP A 860 13.25 10.92 15.43
CA TRP A 860 13.75 10.98 16.80
C TRP A 860 14.93 10.03 17.00
N ILE A 861 14.82 8.78 16.55
CA ILE A 861 15.92 7.80 16.60
C ILE A 861 17.16 8.32 15.84
N ALA A 862 16.98 8.87 14.65
CA ALA A 862 18.09 9.44 13.90
C ALA A 862 18.72 10.65 14.62
N SER A 863 17.89 11.44 15.32
CA SER A 863 18.34 12.65 16.02
C SER A 863 19.16 12.36 17.27
N ILE A 864 18.69 11.41 18.07
CA ILE A 864 19.36 10.99 19.31
C ILE A 864 20.71 10.30 18.97
N LEU A 865 20.81 9.59 17.85
CA LEU A 865 22.08 9.02 17.37
C LEU A 865 23.10 10.10 16.98
N ALA A 866 22.64 11.19 16.38
CA ALA A 866 23.49 12.32 16.01
C ALA A 866 23.98 13.06 17.25
N ASP A 867 23.08 13.36 18.19
CA ASP A 867 23.37 14.06 19.44
C ASP A 867 24.36 13.28 20.33
N ALA A 868 24.18 11.96 20.42
CA ALA A 868 25.08 11.06 21.13
C ALA A 868 26.50 11.08 20.55
N GLN A 869 26.62 11.11 19.22
CA GLN A 869 27.91 11.13 18.53
C GLN A 869 28.62 12.50 18.63
N TYR A 870 27.86 13.59 18.65
CA TYR A 870 28.41 14.94 18.55
C TYR A 870 28.94 15.46 19.90
N ALA A 871 28.09 15.49 20.93
CA ALA A 871 28.45 16.01 22.25
C ALA A 871 28.00 15.10 23.41
N GLY A 872 27.25 14.03 23.14
CA GLY A 872 26.70 13.17 24.20
C GLY A 872 25.58 13.85 24.99
N MET A 873 24.87 14.80 24.37
CA MET A 873 23.82 15.59 25.01
C MET A 873 22.66 15.81 24.04
N HIS A 874 21.43 15.63 24.55
CA HIS A 874 20.20 15.88 23.79
C HIS A 874 20.14 17.31 23.25
N GLY A 875 19.79 17.46 21.98
CA GLY A 875 19.66 18.74 21.29
C GLY A 875 20.99 19.42 20.95
N SER A 876 22.11 18.70 21.03
CA SER A 876 23.44 19.25 20.71
C SER A 876 23.68 19.45 19.21
N THR A 877 22.97 18.73 18.35
CA THR A 877 22.99 18.97 16.91
C THR A 877 21.83 19.86 16.48
N ALA A 878 22.00 20.62 15.39
CA ALA A 878 20.91 21.39 14.80
C ALA A 878 19.68 20.52 14.50
N PHE A 879 19.90 19.29 14.03
CA PHE A 879 18.84 18.32 13.78
C PHE A 879 18.13 17.85 15.06
N GLY A 880 18.87 17.51 16.12
CA GLY A 880 18.31 17.18 17.44
C GLY A 880 17.53 18.32 18.06
N TRP A 881 18.07 19.54 17.99
CA TRP A 881 17.41 20.74 18.52
C TRP A 881 16.09 21.03 17.79
N MET A 882 16.08 21.01 16.45
CA MET A 882 14.86 21.20 15.65
C MET A 882 13.77 20.17 15.98
N ASN A 883 14.16 18.95 16.34
CA ASN A 883 13.22 17.88 16.66
C ASN A 883 12.65 17.99 18.09
N LEU A 884 13.45 18.44 19.06
CA LEU A 884 13.05 18.53 20.47
C LEU A 884 12.38 19.85 20.84
N GLN A 885 12.79 20.96 20.21
CA GLN A 885 12.39 22.34 20.57
C GLN A 885 11.86 23.15 19.38
N GLY A 886 11.92 22.62 18.15
CA GLY A 886 11.45 23.32 16.96
C GLY A 886 9.95 23.60 17.01
N LYS A 887 9.55 24.84 16.70
CA LYS A 887 8.15 25.27 16.70
C LYS A 887 7.70 25.59 15.28
N LYS A 888 6.51 25.09 14.90
CA LYS A 888 5.86 25.40 13.60
C LYS A 888 5.59 26.89 13.42
N LYS A 889 5.12 27.56 14.49
CA LYS A 889 4.84 29.01 14.46
C LYS A 889 6.06 29.87 14.14
N ASP A 890 7.23 29.45 14.62
CA ASP A 890 8.49 30.20 14.46
C ASP A 890 9.26 29.74 13.22
N GLY A 891 8.74 28.76 12.47
CA GLY A 891 9.39 28.14 11.33
C GLY A 891 10.70 27.42 11.67
N THR A 892 10.95 27.12 12.96
CA THR A 892 12.19 26.51 13.45
C THR A 892 12.11 24.99 13.51
N ASP A 893 10.91 24.41 13.40
CA ASP A 893 10.74 22.97 13.29
C ASP A 893 11.27 22.43 11.96
N LEU A 894 11.60 21.13 11.97
CA LEU A 894 12.15 20.47 10.80
C LEU A 894 11.22 20.55 9.59
N HIS A 895 9.89 20.46 9.77
CA HIS A 895 8.96 20.54 8.65
C HIS A 895 8.93 21.92 8.04
N SER A 896 8.95 23.00 8.81
CA SER A 896 8.97 24.35 8.23
C SER A 896 10.31 24.72 7.60
N LYS A 897 11.44 24.43 8.27
CA LYS A 897 12.77 24.70 7.72
C LYS A 897 13.03 23.96 6.41
N VAL A 898 12.47 22.77 6.28
CA VAL A 898 12.65 21.95 5.10
C VAL A 898 11.48 22.10 4.10
N ALA A 899 10.30 22.57 4.49
CA ALA A 899 9.22 22.92 3.55
C ALA A 899 9.65 24.08 2.63
N ASN A 900 10.43 25.03 3.15
CA ASN A 900 11.13 26.04 2.34
C ASN A 900 12.13 25.42 1.33
N LEU A 901 12.49 24.14 1.50
CA LEU A 901 13.43 23.36 0.69
C LEU A 901 12.80 22.07 0.09
N VAL A 902 11.48 21.89 0.19
CA VAL A 902 10.61 20.88 -0.45
C VAL A 902 10.73 19.38 -0.03
N PHE A 903 11.62 18.90 0.86
CA PHE A 903 11.65 17.42 1.15
C PHE A 903 12.18 16.95 2.52
N ASN A 904 11.38 16.17 3.27
CA ASN A 904 11.80 15.54 4.55
C ASN A 904 12.13 14.04 4.48
N TYR A 905 11.17 13.18 4.17
CA TYR A 905 11.34 11.74 4.44
C TYR A 905 12.26 11.01 3.45
N GLY A 906 12.09 11.20 2.14
CA GLY A 906 12.93 10.51 1.13
C GLY A 906 14.44 10.82 1.25
N ARG A 907 14.79 11.97 1.83
CA ARG A 907 16.18 12.44 2.01
C ARG A 907 16.91 11.72 3.12
N ILE A 908 16.26 11.53 4.27
CA ILE A 908 16.82 10.83 5.43
C ILE A 908 17.16 9.38 5.05
N TYR A 909 16.38 8.78 4.14
CA TYR A 909 16.63 7.44 3.61
C TYR A 909 17.70 7.37 2.50
N GLY A 910 18.65 8.31 2.51
CA GLY A 910 19.83 8.27 1.64
C GLY A 910 19.51 8.33 0.14
N ALA A 911 18.36 8.89 -0.25
CA ALA A 911 18.12 9.22 -1.65
C ALA A 911 19.25 10.12 -2.15
N GLY A 912 19.80 9.82 -3.32
CA GLY A 912 20.91 10.60 -3.86
C GLY A 912 20.44 11.91 -4.47
N ARG A 913 21.38 12.84 -4.72
CA ARG A 913 21.13 14.10 -5.45
C ARG A 913 20.35 13.91 -6.75
N ARG A 914 20.63 12.84 -7.51
CA ARG A 914 19.93 12.48 -8.76
C ARG A 914 18.44 12.15 -8.56
N PHE A 915 18.09 11.55 -7.43
CA PHE A 915 16.69 11.25 -7.12
C PHE A 915 15.93 12.54 -6.81
N ALA A 916 16.52 13.44 -6.00
CA ALA A 916 15.93 14.75 -5.72
C ALA A 916 15.79 15.61 -6.99
N GLU A 917 16.77 15.60 -7.89
CA GLU A 917 16.69 16.26 -9.21
C GLU A 917 15.47 15.76 -10.00
N LYS A 918 15.33 14.44 -10.17
CA LYS A 918 14.19 13.84 -10.88
C LYS A 918 12.86 14.21 -10.22
N LEU A 919 12.80 14.19 -8.90
CA LEU A 919 11.59 14.47 -8.14
C LEU A 919 11.20 15.95 -8.25
N LEU A 920 12.17 16.87 -8.17
CA LEU A 920 11.97 18.31 -8.39
C LEU A 920 11.37 18.58 -9.78
N MET A 921 11.91 17.94 -10.82
CA MET A 921 11.39 18.06 -12.20
C MET A 921 10.00 17.45 -12.39
N GLN A 922 9.64 16.45 -11.57
CA GLN A 922 8.29 15.86 -11.58
C GLN A 922 7.26 16.77 -10.94
N PHE A 923 7.60 17.39 -9.81
CA PHE A 923 6.71 18.32 -9.13
C PHE A 923 6.59 19.62 -9.89
N ASN A 924 7.70 20.16 -10.39
CA ASN A 924 7.73 21.41 -11.13
C ASN A 924 8.35 21.21 -12.52
N HIS A 925 7.50 21.26 -13.55
CA HIS A 925 7.88 21.03 -14.94
C HIS A 925 8.52 22.25 -15.62
N SER A 926 8.45 23.44 -15.02
CA SER A 926 9.18 24.61 -15.52
C SER A 926 10.63 24.65 -15.03
N LEU A 927 11.03 23.79 -14.08
CA LEU A 927 12.42 23.66 -13.69
C LEU A 927 13.23 22.94 -14.78
N SER A 928 14.27 23.60 -15.28
CA SER A 928 15.26 22.94 -16.13
C SER A 928 16.04 21.89 -15.34
N SER A 929 16.63 20.89 -16.02
CA SER A 929 17.51 19.91 -15.35
C SER A 929 18.71 20.59 -14.67
N LYS A 930 19.20 21.72 -15.22
CA LYS A 930 20.28 22.50 -14.59
C LYS A 930 19.82 23.12 -13.28
N ASP A 931 18.67 23.79 -13.27
CA ASP A 931 18.13 24.42 -12.06
C ASP A 931 17.73 23.40 -11.00
N ALA A 932 17.13 22.28 -11.42
CA ALA A 932 16.80 21.18 -10.54
C ALA A 932 18.05 20.55 -9.91
N LYS A 933 19.13 20.40 -10.69
CA LYS A 933 20.42 19.90 -10.20
C LYS A 933 21.06 20.88 -9.22
N GLU A 934 21.01 22.18 -9.49
CA GLU A 934 21.56 23.20 -8.60
C GLU A 934 20.76 23.32 -7.30
N LYS A 935 19.42 23.35 -7.39
CA LYS A 935 18.55 23.30 -6.20
C LYS A 935 18.79 22.05 -5.38
N ALA A 936 18.91 20.88 -6.01
CA ALA A 936 19.26 19.65 -5.32
C ALA A 936 20.67 19.73 -4.70
N ARG A 937 21.66 20.33 -5.37
CA ARG A 937 23.01 20.50 -4.83
C ARG A 937 22.99 21.34 -3.55
N ILE A 938 22.42 22.55 -3.62
CA ILE A 938 22.30 23.49 -2.48
C ILE A 938 21.56 22.83 -1.32
N MET A 939 20.46 22.13 -1.61
CA MET A 939 19.68 21.43 -0.60
C MET A 939 20.48 20.36 0.14
N TYR A 940 21.23 19.50 -0.55
CA TYR A 940 22.04 18.47 0.10
C TYR A 940 23.27 19.04 0.82
N GLU A 941 23.84 20.14 0.34
CA GLU A 941 24.96 20.82 1.03
C GLU A 941 24.50 21.46 2.35
N ASN A 942 23.32 22.09 2.36
CA ASN A 942 22.77 22.66 3.59
C ASN A 942 22.34 21.60 4.62
N THR A 943 21.88 20.43 4.16
CA THR A 943 21.42 19.37 5.09
C THR A 943 22.45 18.30 5.35
N LYS A 944 22.81 17.47 4.36
CA LYS A 944 23.78 16.39 4.53
C LYS A 944 25.21 16.93 4.71
N GLY A 945 25.51 18.07 4.11
CA GLY A 945 26.84 18.68 4.17
C GLY A 945 27.72 18.32 2.98
N ILE A 946 28.98 18.71 3.10
CA ILE A 946 30.04 18.39 2.14
C ILE A 946 30.91 17.29 2.75
N LYS A 947 31.21 16.26 1.96
CA LYS A 947 32.10 15.18 2.40
C LYS A 947 33.54 15.65 2.27
N ASP A 948 34.24 15.75 3.39
CA ASP A 948 35.67 16.02 3.41
C ASP A 948 36.41 14.83 2.78
N GLN A 949 37.28 15.14 1.82
CA GLN A 949 38.04 14.12 1.08
C GLN A 949 39.16 13.52 1.92
N THR A 950 39.62 14.23 2.96
CA THR A 950 40.73 13.78 3.81
C THR A 950 40.23 12.85 4.93
N THR A 951 39.21 13.26 5.67
CA THR A 951 38.63 12.44 6.74
C THR A 951 37.55 11.46 6.26
N GLY A 952 36.95 11.71 5.09
CA GLY A 952 35.82 10.95 4.59
C GLY A 952 34.52 11.18 5.38
N LEU A 953 34.46 12.22 6.22
CA LEU A 953 33.29 12.59 7.02
C LEU A 953 32.49 13.71 6.35
N TRP A 954 31.20 13.77 6.66
CA TRP A 954 30.32 14.87 6.25
C TRP A 954 30.46 16.03 7.24
N GLU A 955 30.57 17.25 6.71
CA GLU A 955 30.69 18.48 7.50
C GLU A 955 29.78 19.58 6.96
N ASN A 956 29.53 20.59 7.80
CA ASN A 956 28.84 21.83 7.47
C ASN A 956 27.34 21.74 7.11
N GLY A 957 26.73 20.56 7.16
CA GLY A 957 25.28 20.38 7.02
C GLY A 957 24.56 20.18 8.37
N SER A 958 23.25 20.46 8.40
CA SER A 958 22.42 20.28 9.61
C SER A 958 22.29 18.82 10.08
N GLU A 959 22.43 17.86 9.15
CA GLU A 959 22.26 16.41 9.33
C GLU A 959 23.61 15.66 9.25
N SER A 960 24.74 16.36 9.07
CA SER A 960 26.05 15.74 8.81
C SER A 960 26.45 14.71 9.87
N GLU A 961 26.26 15.04 11.15
CA GLU A 961 26.61 14.15 12.26
C GLU A 961 25.76 12.88 12.31
N MET A 962 24.48 12.98 11.94
CA MET A 962 23.61 11.81 11.77
C MET A 962 24.18 10.88 10.70
N PHE A 963 24.50 11.40 9.51
CA PHE A 963 25.03 10.58 8.42
C PHE A 963 26.40 9.98 8.77
N ASN A 964 27.25 10.71 9.49
CA ASN A 964 28.53 10.19 9.98
C ASN A 964 28.30 8.99 10.91
N LYS A 965 27.37 9.10 11.86
CA LYS A 965 27.04 8.01 12.77
C LYS A 965 26.43 6.80 12.06
N LEU A 966 25.50 7.04 11.13
CA LEU A 966 24.87 5.97 10.36
C LEU A 966 25.86 5.28 9.42
N GLU A 967 26.75 6.02 8.74
CA GLU A 967 27.82 5.46 7.93
C GLU A 967 28.82 4.66 8.78
N GLN A 968 29.15 5.15 9.99
CA GLN A 968 30.02 4.43 10.94
C GLN A 968 29.44 3.06 11.30
N ILE A 969 28.16 3.01 11.71
CA ILE A 969 27.48 1.75 12.05
C ILE A 969 27.37 0.85 10.83
N ALA A 970 26.97 1.41 9.69
CA ALA A 970 26.80 0.67 8.46
C ALA A 970 28.11 -0.01 8.05
N LYS A 971 29.27 0.65 8.22
CA LYS A 971 30.62 0.16 7.83
C LYS A 971 31.25 -0.86 8.79
N LEU A 972 30.69 -1.08 9.99
CA LEU A 972 31.19 -2.11 10.91
C LEU A 972 31.23 -3.48 10.22
N GLU A 973 32.19 -4.33 10.57
CA GLU A 973 32.29 -5.69 10.02
C GLU A 973 31.00 -6.48 10.23
N LYS A 974 30.39 -6.32 11.41
CA LYS A 974 29.06 -6.80 11.77
C LYS A 974 28.18 -5.61 12.14
N PRO A 975 27.44 -5.01 11.18
CA PRO A 975 26.52 -3.91 11.48
C PRO A 975 25.40 -4.36 12.41
N VAL A 976 25.21 -3.62 13.51
CA VAL A 976 24.23 -3.91 14.57
C VAL A 976 23.35 -2.68 14.83
N THR A 977 22.14 -2.89 15.33
CA THR A 977 21.35 -1.78 15.87
C THR A 977 21.98 -1.28 17.19
N PRO A 978 21.94 0.03 17.46
CA PRO A 978 22.59 0.64 18.62
C PRO A 978 21.94 0.30 19.97
N VAL A 979 20.67 -0.12 19.99
CA VAL A 979 19.92 -0.34 21.24
C VAL A 979 19.91 -1.81 21.65
N LEU A 980 19.40 -2.69 20.78
CA LEU A 980 19.29 -4.13 21.06
C LEU A 980 20.39 -4.98 20.41
N GLY A 981 21.38 -4.39 19.75
CA GLY A 981 22.50 -5.13 19.16
C GLY A 981 22.12 -6.05 18.00
N CYS A 982 20.99 -5.82 17.35
CA CYS A 982 20.45 -6.73 16.34
C CYS A 982 21.24 -6.61 15.03
N GLN A 983 21.75 -7.74 14.50
CA GLN A 983 22.62 -7.72 13.31
C GLN A 983 21.83 -7.62 11.99
N ILE A 984 22.45 -7.02 10.97
CA ILE A 984 21.90 -6.96 9.59
C ILE A 984 21.88 -8.35 8.93
N SER A 985 21.07 -8.55 7.89
CA SER A 985 21.11 -9.78 7.07
C SER A 985 22.52 -10.04 6.52
N ARG A 986 22.95 -11.30 6.51
CA ARG A 986 24.24 -11.75 5.94
C ARG A 986 24.45 -11.29 4.48
N ALA A 987 23.35 -11.13 3.73
CA ALA A 987 23.36 -10.66 2.36
C ALA A 987 23.83 -9.20 2.21
N LEU A 988 23.88 -8.42 3.29
CA LEU A 988 24.25 -6.99 3.29
C LEU A 988 25.45 -6.68 4.19
N GLU A 989 26.06 -7.69 4.80
CA GLU A 989 27.29 -7.49 5.57
C GLU A 989 28.42 -7.02 4.66
N PRO A 990 29.29 -6.08 5.11
CA PRO A 990 30.40 -5.58 4.29
C PRO A 990 31.32 -6.68 3.77
N ARG A 991 31.51 -7.79 4.50
CA ARG A 991 32.28 -8.95 3.99
C ARG A 991 31.71 -9.55 2.70
N THR A 992 30.42 -9.36 2.45
CA THR A 992 29.66 -10.00 1.38
C THR A 992 29.39 -9.06 0.20
N VAL A 993 29.18 -7.77 0.49
CA VAL A 993 28.85 -6.75 -0.53
C VAL A 993 29.92 -5.65 -0.68
N SER A 994 30.96 -5.66 0.14
CA SER A 994 32.00 -4.61 0.18
C SER A 994 31.36 -3.22 0.37
N GLU A 995 31.62 -2.28 -0.54
CA GLU A 995 31.08 -0.91 -0.56
C GLU A 995 29.72 -0.80 -1.28
N GLU A 996 29.17 -1.88 -1.82
CA GLU A 996 27.84 -1.83 -2.45
C GLU A 996 26.71 -1.73 -1.41
N TYR A 997 25.54 -1.25 -1.86
CA TYR A 997 24.31 -1.14 -1.05
C TYR A 997 24.41 -0.27 0.22
N MET A 998 25.36 0.68 0.27
CA MET A 998 25.50 1.59 1.43
C MET A 998 24.21 2.34 1.79
N THR A 999 23.43 2.81 0.81
CA THR A 999 22.12 3.43 1.07
C THR A 999 21.17 2.48 1.79
N SER A 1000 21.11 1.20 1.37
CA SER A 1000 20.26 0.19 2.02
C SER A 1000 20.71 -0.09 3.45
N ARG A 1001 22.03 -0.14 3.70
CA ARG A 1001 22.61 -0.37 5.03
C ARG A 1001 22.34 0.80 5.98
N ILE A 1002 22.52 2.03 5.52
CA ILE A 1002 22.21 3.26 6.28
C ILE A 1002 20.73 3.29 6.66
N ASN A 1003 19.84 3.02 5.70
CA ASN A 1003 18.40 2.98 5.95
C ASN A 1003 18.02 1.87 6.94
N TRP A 1004 18.68 0.73 6.82
CA TRP A 1004 18.47 -0.39 7.73
C TRP A 1004 18.76 -0.01 9.18
N VAL A 1005 19.81 0.78 9.48
CA VAL A 1005 20.15 1.17 10.86
C VAL A 1005 18.96 1.86 11.54
N VAL A 1006 18.34 2.86 10.90
CA VAL A 1006 17.21 3.60 11.48
C VAL A 1006 15.94 2.73 11.50
N GLN A 1007 15.62 2.08 10.38
CA GLN A 1007 14.37 1.31 10.27
C GLN A 1007 14.34 0.09 11.17
N SER A 1008 15.49 -0.58 11.32
CA SER A 1008 15.67 -1.73 12.21
C SER A 1008 15.67 -1.27 13.68
N SER A 1009 16.23 -0.10 14.01
CA SER A 1009 16.11 0.47 15.35
C SER A 1009 14.67 0.86 15.70
N ALA A 1010 13.86 1.28 14.73
CA ALA A 1010 12.42 1.51 14.95
C ALA A 1010 11.67 0.21 15.29
N VAL A 1011 12.13 -0.94 14.80
CA VAL A 1011 11.60 -2.25 15.21
C VAL A 1011 12.04 -2.60 16.64
N ASP A 1012 13.26 -2.26 17.04
CA ASP A 1012 13.69 -2.39 18.45
C ASP A 1012 12.77 -1.62 19.40
N TYR A 1013 12.39 -0.40 19.01
CA TYR A 1013 11.43 0.41 19.74
C TYR A 1013 10.08 -0.29 19.88
N LEU A 1014 9.53 -0.83 18.78
CA LEU A 1014 8.26 -1.56 18.80
C LEU A 1014 8.33 -2.78 19.74
N HIS A 1015 9.41 -3.56 19.68
CA HIS A 1015 9.56 -4.71 20.56
C HIS A 1015 9.66 -4.31 22.04
N LEU A 1016 10.38 -3.24 22.36
CA LEU A 1016 10.45 -2.70 23.73
C LEU A 1016 9.07 -2.26 24.23
N MET A 1017 8.29 -1.56 23.39
CA MET A 1017 6.91 -1.17 23.70
C MET A 1017 6.02 -2.40 23.99
N LEU A 1018 6.06 -3.42 23.14
CA LEU A 1018 5.24 -4.63 23.30
C LEU A 1018 5.60 -5.41 24.56
N VAL A 1019 6.89 -5.58 24.82
CA VAL A 1019 7.39 -6.28 26.01
C VAL A 1019 7.00 -5.50 27.28
N CYS A 1020 7.16 -4.18 27.28
CA CYS A 1020 6.81 -3.34 28.42
C CYS A 1020 5.29 -3.36 28.66
N MET A 1021 4.48 -3.21 27.60
CA MET A 1021 3.02 -3.32 27.70
C MET A 1021 2.62 -4.68 28.27
N LYS A 1022 3.13 -5.79 27.74
CA LYS A 1022 2.82 -7.13 28.27
C LYS A 1022 3.20 -7.29 29.74
N TRP A 1023 4.27 -6.64 30.19
CA TRP A 1023 4.66 -6.63 31.61
C TRP A 1023 3.70 -5.81 32.48
N LEU A 1024 3.16 -4.70 31.97
CA LEU A 1024 2.29 -3.78 32.72
C LEU A 1024 0.80 -4.16 32.72
N THR A 1025 0.30 -4.92 31.72
CA THR A 1025 -1.14 -4.98 31.40
C THR A 1025 -1.91 -6.14 32.06
N ASP A 1026 -1.79 -6.35 33.37
CA ASP A 1026 -2.53 -7.42 34.07
C ASP A 1026 -3.95 -6.98 34.54
N LYS A 1027 -4.23 -5.67 34.74
CA LYS A 1027 -5.52 -5.18 35.31
C LYS A 1027 -6.02 -3.79 34.83
N TYR A 1028 -6.31 -3.65 33.54
CA TYR A 1028 -7.22 -2.62 32.96
C TYR A 1028 -6.84 -1.13 32.97
N ARG A 1029 -5.57 -0.76 33.18
CA ARG A 1029 -5.10 0.66 33.09
C ARG A 1029 -4.17 0.93 31.91
N ALA A 1030 -4.59 0.42 30.76
CA ALA A 1030 -3.81 0.40 29.52
C ALA A 1030 -3.29 1.77 29.08
N CYS A 1031 -4.03 2.86 29.32
CA CYS A 1031 -3.59 4.21 28.92
C CYS A 1031 -2.34 4.67 29.67
N LEU A 1032 -2.32 4.51 31.01
CA LEU A 1032 -1.14 4.85 31.80
C LEU A 1032 0.01 3.88 31.50
N ALA A 1033 -0.29 2.59 31.33
CA ALA A 1033 0.71 1.60 30.93
C ALA A 1033 1.39 1.97 29.60
N LEU A 1034 0.61 2.45 28.62
CA LEU A 1034 1.13 2.86 27.32
C LEU A 1034 2.04 4.09 27.41
N GLN A 1035 1.66 5.08 28.23
CA GLN A 1035 2.51 6.24 28.52
C GLN A 1035 3.83 5.85 29.20
N ILE A 1036 3.77 4.96 30.21
CA ILE A 1036 4.94 4.44 30.92
C ILE A 1036 5.83 3.62 29.96
N ALA A 1037 5.24 2.78 29.11
CA ALA A 1037 5.96 1.97 28.14
C ALA A 1037 6.77 2.84 27.16
N ASN A 1038 6.20 3.96 26.70
CA ASN A 1038 6.90 4.92 25.85
C ASN A 1038 8.04 5.62 26.59
N LEU A 1039 7.80 6.05 27.83
CA LEU A 1039 8.84 6.63 28.69
C LEU A 1039 10.02 5.68 28.89
N PHE A 1040 9.74 4.42 29.27
CA PHE A 1040 10.76 3.39 29.48
C PHE A 1040 11.52 3.08 28.19
N THR A 1041 10.81 2.95 27.08
CA THR A 1041 11.41 2.68 25.76
C THR A 1041 12.35 3.82 25.35
N ARG A 1042 11.92 5.08 25.48
CA ARG A 1042 12.76 6.23 25.12
C ARG A 1042 13.94 6.41 26.07
N ALA A 1043 13.74 6.18 27.37
CA ALA A 1043 14.81 6.19 28.36
C ALA A 1043 15.85 5.10 28.07
N MET A 1044 15.42 3.90 27.65
CA MET A 1044 16.32 2.81 27.26
C MET A 1044 17.18 3.18 26.03
N PHE A 1045 16.61 3.85 25.04
CA PHE A 1045 17.36 4.38 23.89
C PHE A 1045 18.41 5.40 24.32
N ALA A 1046 18.05 6.35 25.19
CA ALA A 1046 18.97 7.35 25.69
C ALA A 1046 20.11 6.71 26.52
N TYR A 1047 19.76 5.79 27.43
CA TYR A 1047 20.70 5.02 28.25
C TYR A 1047 21.70 4.23 27.40
N LYS A 1048 21.24 3.51 26.37
CA LYS A 1048 22.12 2.74 25.46
C LYS A 1048 23.07 3.61 24.65
N LEU A 1049 22.72 4.88 24.46
CA LEU A 1049 23.55 5.88 23.80
C LEU A 1049 24.39 6.71 24.79
N ASN A 1050 24.48 6.30 26.05
CA ASN A 1050 25.18 6.97 27.14
C ASN A 1050 24.67 8.41 27.42
N MET A 1051 23.40 8.67 27.14
CA MET A 1051 22.71 9.88 27.56
C MET A 1051 21.77 9.50 28.70
N ASN A 1052 22.27 9.60 29.94
CA ASN A 1052 21.59 9.15 31.15
C ASN A 1052 20.51 10.13 31.62
N ASP A 1053 19.69 10.59 30.69
CA ASP A 1053 18.58 11.50 30.91
C ASP A 1053 17.66 11.53 29.68
N LEU A 1054 16.45 12.08 29.81
CA LEU A 1054 15.49 12.22 28.72
C LEU A 1054 14.82 13.61 28.73
N PRO A 1055 14.65 14.27 27.57
CA PRO A 1055 13.88 15.51 27.50
C PRO A 1055 12.39 15.28 27.81
N ALA A 1056 11.76 16.21 28.52
CA ALA A 1056 10.35 16.09 28.92
C ALA A 1056 9.40 16.06 27.71
N SER A 1057 9.72 16.80 26.64
CA SER A 1057 8.89 16.91 25.42
C SER A 1057 8.71 15.59 24.66
N VAL A 1058 9.55 14.59 24.91
CA VAL A 1058 9.51 13.28 24.25
C VAL A 1058 9.08 12.17 25.19
N ALA A 1059 9.04 12.41 26.50
CA ALA A 1059 8.79 11.40 27.53
C ALA A 1059 7.44 10.69 27.37
N PHE A 1060 6.41 11.44 27.01
CA PHE A 1060 5.04 10.98 26.90
C PHE A 1060 4.51 11.17 25.47
N PHE A 1061 3.49 10.40 25.11
CA PHE A 1061 2.71 10.66 23.91
C PHE A 1061 1.99 12.00 24.01
N SER A 1062 1.79 12.64 22.86
CA SER A 1062 0.94 13.84 22.74
C SER A 1062 -0.47 13.56 23.25
N SER A 1063 -1.05 12.42 22.87
CA SER A 1063 -2.26 11.85 23.47
C SER A 1063 -2.25 10.32 23.38
N VAL A 1064 -3.03 9.69 24.26
CA VAL A 1064 -3.45 8.30 24.12
C VAL A 1064 -4.92 8.28 23.74
N ASP A 1065 -5.23 7.58 22.66
CA ASP A 1065 -6.55 7.51 22.08
C ASP A 1065 -7.30 6.29 22.61
N ILE A 1066 -8.55 6.51 23.01
CA ILE A 1066 -9.52 5.49 23.43
C ILE A 1066 -10.69 5.53 22.46
N ASP A 1067 -10.98 4.42 21.80
CA ASP A 1067 -12.02 4.39 20.77
C ASP A 1067 -12.71 3.02 20.65
N GLN A 1068 -13.93 3.01 20.13
CA GLN A 1068 -14.66 1.80 19.78
C GLN A 1068 -14.26 1.25 18.39
N CYS A 1069 -13.59 2.05 17.57
CA CYS A 1069 -13.11 1.62 16.25
C CYS A 1069 -11.67 2.06 15.98
N LEU A 1070 -11.00 1.41 15.04
CA LEU A 1070 -9.66 1.84 14.62
C LEU A 1070 -9.74 3.00 13.61
N ARG A 1071 -9.29 4.18 14.00
CA ARG A 1071 -9.13 5.35 13.10
C ARG A 1071 -7.93 6.17 13.49
N LYS A 1072 -7.52 7.07 12.59
CA LYS A 1072 -6.29 7.86 12.74
C LYS A 1072 -6.38 8.85 13.91
N GLU A 1073 -7.53 9.49 14.05
CA GLU A 1073 -7.80 10.45 15.12
C GLU A 1073 -9.18 10.11 15.69
N PRO A 1074 -9.34 10.01 17.01
CA PRO A 1074 -10.57 9.50 17.62
C PRO A 1074 -11.78 10.43 17.41
N LEU A 1075 -11.55 11.70 17.09
CA LEU A 1075 -12.61 12.66 16.77
C LEU A 1075 -13.02 12.64 15.29
N MET A 1076 -12.33 11.88 14.44
CA MET A 1076 -12.59 11.86 13.01
C MET A 1076 -13.81 10.99 12.66
N ASP A 1077 -14.84 11.60 12.08
CA ASP A 1077 -16.09 10.91 11.69
C ASP A 1077 -15.94 10.05 10.40
N CYS A 1078 -14.75 10.00 9.79
CA CYS A 1078 -14.39 9.19 8.61
C CYS A 1078 -15.42 9.24 7.46
N LYS A 1079 -15.80 10.44 7.03
CA LYS A 1079 -16.66 10.64 5.85
C LYS A 1079 -15.92 10.29 4.56
N THR A 1080 -16.52 9.42 3.76
CA THR A 1080 -15.98 8.96 2.48
C THR A 1080 -17.11 8.87 1.44
N PRO A 1081 -16.81 8.64 0.16
CA PRO A 1081 -17.85 8.49 -0.85
C PRO A 1081 -18.81 7.31 -0.58
N SER A 1082 -18.30 6.20 -0.03
CA SER A 1082 -19.09 5.03 0.38
C SER A 1082 -19.80 5.21 1.72
N ASN A 1083 -19.38 6.19 2.53
CA ASN A 1083 -20.02 6.56 3.78
C ASN A 1083 -20.16 8.09 3.90
N PRO A 1084 -21.10 8.71 3.17
CA PRO A 1084 -21.19 10.17 3.07
C PRO A 1084 -21.69 10.83 4.37
N LEU A 1085 -22.48 10.11 5.17
CA LEU A 1085 -23.04 10.62 6.43
C LEU A 1085 -22.05 10.52 7.60
N GLY A 1086 -20.99 9.71 7.47
CA GLY A 1086 -19.97 9.51 8.50
C GLY A 1086 -20.29 8.36 9.46
N LEU A 1087 -19.35 8.05 10.35
CA LEU A 1087 -19.42 6.89 11.26
C LEU A 1087 -20.56 7.01 12.26
N GLN A 1088 -20.78 8.21 12.80
CA GLN A 1088 -21.81 8.42 13.82
C GLN A 1088 -23.22 8.22 13.27
N ALA A 1089 -23.51 8.77 12.10
CA ALA A 1089 -24.84 8.71 11.52
C ALA A 1089 -25.14 7.37 10.84
N SER A 1090 -24.18 6.79 10.11
CA SER A 1090 -24.40 5.55 9.35
C SER A 1090 -24.25 4.30 10.20
N TYR A 1091 -23.22 4.23 11.06
CA TYR A 1091 -22.88 3.03 11.82
C TYR A 1091 -23.17 3.16 13.33
N GLY A 1092 -23.61 4.33 13.79
CA GLY A 1092 -23.88 4.58 15.22
C GLY A 1092 -22.62 4.66 16.08
N ILE A 1093 -21.45 4.89 15.50
CA ILE A 1093 -20.17 4.89 16.22
C ILE A 1093 -19.83 6.32 16.66
N PRO A 1094 -19.80 6.61 17.97
CA PRO A 1094 -19.51 7.96 18.45
C PRO A 1094 -18.02 8.32 18.26
N PRO A 1095 -17.67 9.62 18.36
CA PRO A 1095 -16.29 10.05 18.52
C PRO A 1095 -15.65 9.41 19.77
N GLY A 1096 -14.39 9.00 19.66
CA GLY A 1096 -13.58 8.52 20.77
C GLY A 1096 -13.01 9.67 21.61
N GLN A 1097 -12.02 9.35 22.44
CA GLN A 1097 -11.35 10.30 23.33
C GLN A 1097 -9.84 10.29 23.08
N ALA A 1098 -9.20 11.45 23.20
CA ALA A 1098 -7.74 11.59 23.18
C ALA A 1098 -7.32 12.20 24.52
N LEU A 1099 -6.60 11.44 25.34
CA LEU A 1099 -6.21 11.82 26.69
C LEU A 1099 -4.72 12.19 26.76
N THR A 1100 -4.40 13.36 27.28
CA THR A 1100 -3.03 13.75 27.58
C THR A 1100 -2.51 13.00 28.82
N ILE A 1101 -1.21 13.06 29.09
CA ILE A 1101 -0.66 12.49 30.34
C ILE A 1101 -1.30 13.12 31.59
N GLY A 1102 -1.62 14.41 31.57
CA GLY A 1102 -2.30 15.08 32.69
C GLY A 1102 -3.69 14.48 32.93
N ASP A 1103 -4.48 14.34 31.87
CA ASP A 1103 -5.81 13.74 31.93
C ASP A 1103 -5.76 12.30 32.42
N VAL A 1104 -4.81 11.51 31.89
CA VAL A 1104 -4.61 10.11 32.31
C VAL A 1104 -4.30 10.07 33.80
N LEU A 1105 -3.38 10.88 34.31
CA LEU A 1105 -3.01 10.89 35.72
C LEU A 1105 -4.15 11.31 36.63
N GLU A 1106 -5.03 12.22 36.20
CA GLU A 1106 -6.22 12.62 36.96
C GLU A 1106 -7.22 11.46 37.12
N HIS A 1107 -7.50 10.73 36.03
CA HIS A 1107 -8.37 9.55 36.07
C HIS A 1107 -7.74 8.38 36.84
N THR A 1108 -6.43 8.42 36.99
CA THR A 1108 -5.63 7.30 37.47
C THR A 1108 -5.10 7.51 38.89
N ASN A 1109 -5.09 8.73 39.41
CA ASN A 1109 -4.31 9.06 40.61
C ASN A 1109 -2.83 8.61 40.50
N GLY A 1110 -2.29 8.49 39.27
CA GLY A 1110 -0.92 8.08 38.98
C GLY A 1110 -0.53 6.66 39.41
N SER A 1111 -1.48 5.75 39.60
CA SER A 1111 -1.22 4.33 39.95
C SER A 1111 -1.63 3.38 38.83
N LEU A 1112 -0.98 2.21 38.73
CA LEU A 1112 -1.46 1.10 37.90
C LEU A 1112 -2.36 0.12 38.70
N GLU A 1113 -2.50 0.33 40.01
CA GLU A 1113 -3.41 -0.43 40.87
C GLU A 1113 -4.79 0.24 40.90
N GLU A 1114 -5.86 -0.56 40.89
CA GLU A 1114 -7.23 -0.09 41.11
C GLU A 1114 -7.40 0.42 42.54
N SER A 1115 -8.02 1.60 42.70
CA SER A 1115 -8.38 2.11 44.02
C SER A 1115 -9.70 1.52 44.51
N GLN A 1116 -9.95 1.54 45.83
CA GLN A 1116 -11.27 1.12 46.38
C GLN A 1116 -12.43 2.00 45.90
N GLU A 1117 -12.15 3.24 45.45
CA GLU A 1117 -13.15 4.13 44.86
C GLU A 1117 -13.53 3.69 43.44
N ASP A 1118 -12.59 3.19 42.65
CA ASP A 1118 -12.82 2.70 41.27
C ASP A 1118 -13.78 1.51 41.24
N ILE A 1119 -13.57 0.53 42.14
CA ILE A 1119 -14.43 -0.66 42.31
C ILE A 1119 -15.88 -0.26 42.65
N SER A 1120 -16.06 0.85 43.37
CA SER A 1120 -17.38 1.35 43.76
C SER A 1120 -18.13 2.04 42.60
N ILE A 1121 -17.42 2.56 41.61
CA ILE A 1121 -17.98 3.21 40.41
C ILE A 1121 -18.38 2.16 39.38
N GLU A 1122 -17.54 1.14 39.15
CA GLU A 1122 -17.89 0.00 38.27
C GLU A 1122 -19.16 -0.73 38.76
N SER A 1123 -19.26 -0.98 40.07
CA SER A 1123 -20.47 -1.60 40.66
C SER A 1123 -21.75 -0.77 40.50
N LYS A 1124 -21.63 0.55 40.26
CA LYS A 1124 -22.76 1.44 39.94
C LYS A 1124 -23.05 1.48 38.45
N GLN A 1125 -22.03 1.48 37.60
CA GLN A 1125 -22.20 1.47 36.14
C GLN A 1125 -22.76 0.13 35.65
N GLU A 1126 -22.33 -1.01 36.19
CA GLU A 1126 -22.94 -2.32 35.90
C GLU A 1126 -24.44 -2.34 36.26
N LYS A 1127 -24.82 -1.75 37.41
CA LYS A 1127 -26.24 -1.63 37.78
C LYS A 1127 -27.03 -0.76 36.81
N THR A 1128 -26.42 0.32 36.30
CA THR A 1128 -27.10 1.24 35.39
C THR A 1128 -27.21 0.65 33.97
N ALA A 1129 -26.22 -0.13 33.53
CA ALA A 1129 -26.22 -0.80 32.22
C ALA A 1129 -27.13 -2.04 32.16
N VAL A 1130 -27.45 -2.64 33.31
CA VAL A 1130 -28.46 -3.71 33.43
C VAL A 1130 -29.89 -3.15 33.56
N GLU A 1131 -30.03 -1.89 33.99
CA GLU A 1131 -31.32 -1.19 34.11
C GLU A 1131 -31.76 -0.43 32.83
N ILE A 1132 -30.86 -0.25 31.85
CA ILE A 1132 -31.13 0.30 30.51
C ILE A 1132 -31.24 -0.86 29.51
#